data_AF-A0A1Q5UCD0-F1
#
_entry.id   AF-A0A1Q5UCD0-F1
#
_cell.length_a   1.000
_cell.length_b   1.000
_cell.length_c   1.000
_cell.angle_alpha   90.00
_cell.angle_beta   90.00
_cell.angle_gamma   90.00
#
_symmetry.space_group_name_H-M   'P 1'
#
loop_
_entity.id
_entity.type
_entity.pdbx_description
1 polymer ?
#
loop_
_entity_poly.entity_id
_entity_poly.type
_entity_poly.pdbx_seq_one_letter_code
_entity_poly.pdbx_strand_id
1 'polypeptide(L)'
;MLSSIYLVFAASLGVTQALPGAPSTHKTCSDPWARVSPAKGAVVVDNSASPYPGSFSTVQAGVNALNTTTTTPQNLFVFPGTYVEQVYIPRLASNLTVQGYTCNSKGYEHNEATITYNLALINTTSDDKTATLRQWNPNTKVYNMNIVNTFGHIPKNGQNLAVSAETTGQGYYGCQLIGYQDTLLAETGSQLYAKSLIVGAVDFIFGQTALAWFESIDIRTIATGCITASGRSSATNPSWYVISRSSVSGINDTIPAGTNNLGRPWGSFARVVFQETYLGNVIAAAGWKQWSTSTPNIGNVTFSEYNNYGPGSVLEEGPRANFSEQLTAPISIQSILGENFKNEWWIDTSYLDPSDLKVSKTHTTAVASTSTSTSTATVTATTAVASSTVAASTTPAAALTTTVSTSAPVASSSSAATLTTSSTTSSVTLGTPCVCTAYSQISAAVASCTNIVLSNIAAPNGSAIDLSGLQAGTTVTFDGLTTFGFTNSSSFNPMTVSGAGITITANPGAVIDGNGQAYWDGLGSNGGVPKPDHFIVVKKVTGNSVIKNLNIQNWPVHLFTISGCSDLVFQDLLLNNTAGNAPNSRSGSLAAAHNSDGFDVSSSSNIVIQRSVVYNQDDCVAITSGNNMTVSNLECHGGHGLSIGSVGLKSNNNVTNILVSLPRNLCPQTKYGGETEFTDSSVLDSSNGCRIKTNYNATGFVANITYSNIALQGISTYGIDVQQDYLNGGPTGNPSNGVLIENLLFQNVSGTATSTAQDYYVLCGDGSCSDITFTDVSITGGSVASSCNYPASGCPA
;
A
#
# COMPACT_ATOMS: atom_id res chain seq x y z
N MET A 1 66.76 -9.89 -12.21
CA MET A 1 67.97 -10.33 -11.47
C MET A 1 68.00 -9.50 -10.20
N LEU A 2 67.89 -9.97 -8.96
CA LEU A 2 67.93 -11.29 -8.30
C LEU A 2 66.73 -11.33 -7.31
N SER A 3 65.91 -12.40 -7.18
CA SER A 3 66.15 -13.69 -6.49
C SER A 3 66.55 -13.52 -5.02
N SER A 4 66.01 -14.22 -4.01
CA SER A 4 65.10 -15.36 -3.81
C SER A 4 64.71 -15.35 -2.29
N ILE A 5 63.73 -16.07 -1.74
CA ILE A 5 63.80 -17.50 -1.32
C ILE A 5 62.47 -17.89 -0.63
N TYR A 6 62.02 -19.11 -0.94
CA TYR A 6 60.93 -19.91 -0.39
C TYR A 6 61.14 -20.34 1.08
N LEU A 7 60.06 -20.62 1.82
CA LEU A 7 59.90 -21.94 2.47
C LEU A 7 58.46 -22.26 2.90
N VAL A 8 58.03 -23.45 2.51
CA VAL A 8 56.86 -24.22 2.97
C VAL A 8 57.35 -25.19 4.05
N PHE A 9 56.60 -25.43 5.14
CA PHE A 9 56.22 -26.78 5.61
C PHE A 9 55.24 -26.75 6.80
N ALA A 10 54.40 -27.78 6.80
CA ALA A 10 53.16 -27.99 7.54
C ALA A 10 53.31 -28.43 9.01
N ALA A 11 52.23 -28.28 9.79
CA ALA A 11 51.85 -29.23 10.82
C ALA A 11 50.34 -29.20 11.07
N SER A 12 49.71 -30.35 10.86
CA SER A 12 48.32 -30.68 11.20
C SER A 12 48.18 -31.00 12.69
N LEU A 13 47.11 -30.52 13.33
CA LEU A 13 46.50 -31.15 14.49
C LEU A 13 45.00 -30.88 14.46
N GLY A 14 44.22 -31.96 14.36
CA GLY A 14 42.77 -31.92 14.30
C GLY A 14 42.16 -31.54 15.65
N VAL A 15 41.09 -30.78 15.57
CA VAL A 15 40.03 -30.77 16.58
C VAL A 15 38.72 -30.73 15.81
N THR A 16 38.02 -31.86 15.82
CA THR A 16 36.59 -31.93 15.54
C THR A 16 35.85 -31.11 16.58
N GLN A 17 35.39 -29.93 16.21
CA GLN A 17 34.26 -29.28 16.85
C GLN A 17 33.33 -28.75 15.76
N ALA A 18 32.13 -29.33 15.72
CA ALA A 18 30.99 -28.75 15.06
C ALA A 18 30.81 -27.33 15.64
N LEU A 19 30.93 -26.33 14.78
CA LEU A 19 30.47 -24.97 15.07
C LEU A 19 29.33 -24.63 14.12
N PRO A 20 28.37 -23.83 14.61
CA PRO A 20 26.96 -23.92 14.26
C PRO A 20 26.72 -23.32 12.88
N GLY A 21 25.66 -23.79 12.21
CA GLY A 21 25.14 -23.15 11.01
C GLY A 21 24.99 -21.65 11.23
N ALA A 22 25.44 -20.86 10.25
CA ALA A 22 25.27 -19.42 10.24
C ALA A 22 23.79 -19.09 10.56
N PRO A 23 23.52 -18.19 11.52
CA PRO A 23 22.15 -17.84 11.86
C PRO A 23 21.55 -17.06 10.69
N SER A 24 20.50 -17.61 10.08
CA SER A 24 19.57 -16.86 9.25
C SER A 24 19.01 -15.72 10.11
N THR A 25 19.23 -14.48 9.69
CA THR A 25 18.87 -13.26 10.43
C THR A 25 17.37 -12.97 10.36
N HIS A 26 16.53 -13.92 10.77
CA HIS A 26 15.12 -13.68 11.05
C HIS A 26 14.93 -13.51 12.56
N LYS A 27 14.14 -12.49 12.94
CA LYS A 27 13.81 -12.15 14.32
C LYS A 27 13.33 -13.39 15.08
N THR A 28 13.82 -13.61 16.30
CA THR A 28 13.38 -14.75 17.14
C THR A 28 11.95 -14.50 17.63
N CYS A 29 10.96 -15.13 16.99
CA CYS A 29 9.59 -15.19 17.52
C CYS A 29 9.52 -16.32 18.57
N SER A 30 9.15 -16.01 19.82
CA SER A 30 9.02 -17.00 20.91
C SER A 30 7.59 -17.44 21.18
N ASP A 31 6.63 -16.98 20.37
CA ASP A 31 5.21 -17.23 20.56
C ASP A 31 4.83 -18.65 20.06
N PRO A 32 4.03 -19.44 20.81
CA PRO A 32 3.60 -20.79 20.39
C PRO A 32 2.75 -20.83 19.12
N TRP A 33 2.18 -19.70 18.71
CA TRP A 33 1.41 -19.52 17.49
C TRP A 33 2.25 -19.00 16.32
N ALA A 34 3.56 -18.83 16.49
CA ALA A 34 4.45 -18.44 15.42
C ALA A 34 4.46 -19.48 14.26
N ARG A 35 4.57 -18.99 13.02
CA ARG A 35 4.71 -19.77 11.78
C ARG A 35 5.93 -19.28 11.05
N VAL A 36 7.10 -19.65 11.57
CA VAL A 36 8.40 -19.09 11.19
C VAL A 36 9.28 -20.06 10.41
N SER A 37 8.78 -21.26 10.13
CA SER A 37 9.52 -22.27 9.38
C SER A 37 8.59 -23.05 8.46
N PRO A 38 9.07 -23.43 7.26
CA PRO A 38 8.28 -24.22 6.32
C PRO A 38 8.05 -25.64 6.85
N ALA A 39 6.86 -26.17 6.59
CA ALA A 39 6.58 -27.58 6.83
C ALA A 39 7.48 -28.47 5.95
N LYS A 40 7.79 -29.68 6.43
CA LYS A 40 8.60 -30.64 5.65
C LYS A 40 7.93 -30.92 4.29
N GLY A 41 8.67 -30.68 3.20
CA GLY A 41 8.19 -30.88 1.83
C GLY A 41 7.32 -29.75 1.29
N ALA A 42 7.21 -28.62 2.00
CA ALA A 42 6.60 -27.42 1.45
C ALA A 42 7.41 -26.88 0.27
N VAL A 43 6.72 -26.34 -0.73
CA VAL A 43 7.33 -25.40 -1.66
C VAL A 43 7.58 -24.11 -0.90
N VAL A 44 8.81 -23.59 -0.98
CA VAL A 44 9.24 -22.43 -0.21
C VAL A 44 9.45 -21.24 -1.13
N VAL A 45 8.93 -20.08 -0.74
CA VAL A 45 9.16 -18.81 -1.40
C VAL A 45 9.91 -17.90 -0.44
N ASP A 46 11.02 -17.34 -0.88
CA ASP A 46 11.88 -16.45 -0.10
C ASP A 46 12.69 -15.56 -1.05
N ASN A 47 12.43 -14.26 -1.02
CA ASN A 47 13.13 -13.26 -1.84
C ASN A 47 14.20 -12.47 -1.06
N SER A 48 14.59 -12.93 0.13
CA SER A 48 15.61 -12.27 0.94
C SER A 48 17.01 -12.38 0.32
N ALA A 49 17.94 -11.54 0.79
CA ALA A 49 19.34 -11.57 0.36
C ALA A 49 20.08 -12.88 0.71
N SER A 50 19.57 -13.62 1.70
CA SER A 50 20.10 -14.91 2.16
C SER A 50 18.96 -15.94 2.18
N PRO A 51 18.48 -16.39 1.00
CA PRO A 51 17.24 -17.13 0.90
C PRO A 51 17.35 -18.55 1.46
N TYR A 52 16.23 -19.09 1.91
CA TYR A 52 16.10 -20.50 2.29
C TYR A 52 16.57 -21.41 1.14
N PRO A 53 17.46 -22.41 1.39
CA PRO A 53 18.00 -23.24 0.33
C PRO A 53 16.94 -23.93 -0.53
N GLY A 54 16.99 -23.71 -1.85
CA GLY A 54 16.03 -24.28 -2.80
C GLY A 54 14.67 -23.60 -2.85
N SER A 55 14.52 -22.41 -2.24
CA SER A 55 13.33 -21.58 -2.38
C SER A 55 13.21 -20.95 -3.77
N PHE A 56 12.00 -20.45 -4.05
CA PHE A 56 11.69 -19.59 -5.19
C PHE A 56 11.69 -18.13 -4.77
N SER A 57 12.16 -17.23 -5.63
CA SER A 57 12.21 -15.79 -5.34
C SER A 57 10.87 -15.07 -5.56
N THR A 58 9.88 -15.72 -6.14
CA THR A 58 8.53 -15.17 -6.36
C THR A 58 7.47 -16.20 -5.97
N VAL A 59 6.30 -15.71 -5.55
CA VAL A 59 5.17 -16.55 -5.15
C VAL A 59 4.63 -17.30 -6.37
N GLN A 60 4.52 -16.67 -7.54
CA GLN A 60 4.07 -17.37 -8.75
C GLN A 60 5.03 -18.51 -9.13
N ALA A 61 6.34 -18.33 -8.98
CA ALA A 61 7.30 -19.41 -9.25
C ALA A 61 7.12 -20.58 -8.27
N GLY A 62 6.86 -20.28 -6.99
CA GLY A 62 6.48 -21.31 -6.01
C GLY A 62 5.17 -22.03 -6.38
N VAL A 63 4.15 -21.29 -6.79
CA VAL A 63 2.89 -21.88 -7.29
C VAL A 63 3.12 -22.78 -8.49
N ASN A 64 3.95 -22.35 -9.45
CA ASN A 64 4.28 -23.14 -10.64
C ASN A 64 5.04 -24.44 -10.32
N ALA A 65 5.72 -24.50 -9.17
CA ALA A 65 6.45 -25.68 -8.71
C ALA A 65 5.55 -26.70 -8.00
N LEU A 66 4.30 -26.35 -7.67
CA LEU A 66 3.32 -27.30 -7.13
C LEU A 66 3.01 -28.38 -8.18
N ASN A 67 2.88 -29.62 -7.73
CA ASN A 67 2.53 -30.73 -8.60
C ASN A 67 1.03 -30.65 -8.95
N THR A 68 0.72 -30.50 -10.24
CA THR A 68 -0.66 -30.33 -10.73
C THR A 68 -1.47 -31.62 -10.76
N THR A 69 -0.81 -32.78 -10.66
CA THR A 69 -1.43 -34.12 -10.84
C THR A 69 -1.54 -34.93 -9.55
N THR A 70 -0.80 -34.56 -8.50
CA THR A 70 -0.88 -35.24 -7.21
C THR A 70 -2.21 -34.95 -6.53
N THR A 71 -2.73 -35.92 -5.78
CA THR A 71 -3.88 -35.74 -4.89
C THR A 71 -3.46 -35.55 -3.44
N THR A 72 -2.17 -35.72 -3.12
CA THR A 72 -1.64 -35.46 -1.78
C THR A 72 -1.63 -33.96 -1.49
N PRO A 73 -2.12 -33.49 -0.33
CA PRO A 73 -2.11 -32.07 0.01
C PRO A 73 -0.72 -31.44 -0.08
N GLN A 74 -0.65 -30.22 -0.59
CA GLN A 74 0.59 -29.48 -0.79
C GLN A 74 0.63 -28.23 0.09
N ASN A 75 1.83 -27.79 0.44
CA ASN A 75 2.07 -26.58 1.23
C ASN A 75 2.95 -25.63 0.45
N LEU A 76 2.56 -24.36 0.40
CA LEU A 76 3.35 -23.24 -0.08
C LEU A 76 3.64 -22.34 1.13
N PHE A 77 4.91 -22.21 1.51
CA PHE A 77 5.34 -21.35 2.62
C PHE A 77 6.03 -20.11 2.06
N VAL A 78 5.62 -18.93 2.51
CA VAL A 78 6.13 -17.65 2.02
C VAL A 78 6.85 -16.92 3.15
N PHE A 79 8.16 -16.77 3.04
CA PHE A 79 9.01 -16.04 4.00
C PHE A 79 8.73 -14.53 3.99
N PRO A 80 9.17 -13.80 5.04
CA PRO A 80 9.02 -12.35 5.13
C PRO A 80 9.54 -11.65 3.89
N GLY A 81 8.75 -10.70 3.38
CA GLY A 81 9.10 -9.99 2.17
C GLY A 81 7.89 -9.40 1.47
N THR A 82 8.16 -8.46 0.56
CA THR A 82 7.16 -7.94 -0.38
C THR A 82 7.42 -8.52 -1.75
N TYR A 83 6.40 -9.16 -2.32
CA TYR A 83 6.39 -9.84 -3.60
C TYR A 83 5.49 -9.06 -4.54
N VAL A 84 6.09 -8.36 -5.51
CA VAL A 84 5.34 -7.49 -6.43
C VAL A 84 5.00 -8.25 -7.71
N GLU A 85 3.84 -8.89 -7.73
CA GLU A 85 3.40 -9.76 -8.81
C GLU A 85 1.88 -10.02 -8.72
N GLN A 86 1.27 -10.40 -9.83
CA GLN A 86 0.00 -11.13 -9.77
C GLN A 86 0.28 -12.61 -9.58
N VAL A 87 -0.43 -13.21 -8.64
CA VAL A 87 -0.37 -14.64 -8.39
C VAL A 87 -1.66 -15.28 -8.87
N TYR A 88 -1.54 -16.20 -9.82
CA TYR A 88 -2.60 -17.08 -10.27
C TYR A 88 -2.34 -18.50 -9.75
N ILE A 89 -3.22 -18.97 -8.88
CA ILE A 89 -3.24 -20.36 -8.41
C ILE A 89 -4.23 -21.14 -9.29
N PRO A 90 -3.75 -21.96 -10.25
CA PRO A 90 -4.63 -22.74 -11.11
C PRO A 90 -5.29 -23.87 -10.32
N ARG A 91 -6.28 -24.50 -10.93
CA ARG A 91 -6.90 -25.72 -10.37
C ARG A 91 -5.87 -26.85 -10.28
N LEU A 92 -5.66 -27.37 -9.08
CA LEU A 92 -4.82 -28.52 -8.77
C LEU A 92 -5.69 -29.76 -8.49
N ALA A 93 -5.09 -30.95 -8.59
CA ALA A 93 -5.73 -32.20 -8.13
C ALA A 93 -5.67 -32.39 -6.60
N SER A 94 -4.85 -31.60 -5.90
CA SER A 94 -4.65 -31.64 -4.45
C SER A 94 -5.27 -30.45 -3.73
N ASN A 95 -5.52 -30.63 -2.44
CA ASN A 95 -5.73 -29.52 -1.51
C ASN A 95 -4.43 -28.69 -1.37
N LEU A 96 -4.57 -27.40 -1.06
CA LEU A 96 -3.42 -26.49 -0.94
C LEU A 96 -3.49 -25.67 0.35
N THR A 97 -2.38 -25.59 1.08
CA THR A 97 -2.19 -24.61 2.15
C THR A 97 -1.14 -23.59 1.70
N VAL A 98 -1.51 -22.31 1.71
CA VAL A 98 -0.59 -21.17 1.57
C VAL A 98 -0.41 -20.56 2.95
N GLN A 99 0.83 -20.51 3.43
CA GLN A 99 1.16 -19.97 4.76
C GLN A 99 2.19 -18.85 4.61
N GLY A 100 1.80 -17.64 4.96
CA GLY A 100 2.73 -16.53 5.16
C GLY A 100 3.47 -16.64 6.48
N TYR A 101 4.70 -16.14 6.51
CA TYR A 101 5.46 -16.02 7.75
C TYR A 101 4.74 -15.08 8.71
N THR A 102 4.66 -15.49 9.98
CA THR A 102 4.12 -14.65 11.05
C THR A 102 4.73 -15.04 12.40
N CYS A 103 4.97 -14.04 13.25
CA CYS A 103 5.29 -14.31 14.65
C CYS A 103 4.06 -14.74 15.47
N ASN A 104 2.82 -14.56 14.99
CA ASN A 104 1.60 -14.99 15.67
C ASN A 104 0.48 -15.26 14.66
N SER A 105 0.09 -16.52 14.51
CA SER A 105 -0.95 -16.92 13.55
C SER A 105 -2.38 -16.64 14.03
N LYS A 106 -2.62 -16.09 15.22
CA LYS A 106 -3.99 -15.95 15.76
C LYS A 106 -4.79 -14.78 15.21
N GLY A 107 -4.16 -13.90 14.45
CA GLY A 107 -4.77 -12.79 13.75
C GLY A 107 -3.87 -12.32 12.61
N TYR A 108 -4.18 -11.16 12.05
CA TYR A 108 -3.51 -10.61 10.86
C TYR A 108 -2.38 -9.62 11.20
N GLU A 109 -2.23 -9.24 12.47
CA GLU A 109 -1.43 -8.11 12.94
C GLU A 109 0.08 -8.35 12.85
N HIS A 110 0.49 -9.61 12.73
CA HIS A 110 1.88 -10.05 12.72
C HIS A 110 2.32 -10.69 11.39
N ASN A 111 1.53 -10.50 10.33
CA ASN A 111 1.87 -11.00 9.00
C ASN A 111 3.11 -10.29 8.44
N GLU A 112 4.08 -11.04 7.92
CA GLU A 112 5.32 -10.48 7.35
C GLU A 112 5.49 -10.80 5.85
N ALA A 113 4.59 -11.61 5.26
CA ALA A 113 4.60 -11.95 3.84
C ALA A 113 3.52 -11.15 3.09
N THR A 114 3.94 -10.31 2.15
CA THR A 114 3.04 -9.43 1.39
C THR A 114 3.14 -9.71 -0.11
N ILE A 115 2.02 -10.03 -0.75
CA ILE A 115 1.89 -10.00 -2.21
C ILE A 115 1.20 -8.70 -2.58
N THR A 116 1.78 -7.93 -3.49
CA THR A 116 1.23 -6.65 -3.93
C THR A 116 1.23 -6.53 -5.45
N TYR A 117 0.22 -5.89 -5.99
CA TYR A 117 0.16 -5.53 -7.41
C TYR A 117 -0.63 -4.24 -7.59
N ASN A 118 -0.61 -3.70 -8.81
CA ASN A 118 -1.25 -2.44 -9.15
C ASN A 118 -1.96 -2.57 -10.50
N LEU A 119 -3.20 -3.05 -10.47
CA LEU A 119 -4.00 -3.25 -11.68
C LEU A 119 -5.47 -2.99 -11.41
N ALA A 120 -6.10 -2.24 -12.30
CA ALA A 120 -7.55 -2.03 -12.27
C ALA A 120 -8.23 -2.45 -13.57
N LEU A 121 -9.55 -2.48 -13.56
CA LEU A 121 -10.38 -2.90 -14.70
C LEU A 121 -10.09 -2.06 -15.96
N ILE A 122 -9.70 -0.79 -15.83
CA ILE A 122 -9.29 0.04 -16.97
C ILE A 122 -8.12 -0.56 -17.76
N ASN A 123 -7.31 -1.42 -17.13
CA ASN A 123 -6.13 -2.04 -17.73
C ASN A 123 -6.40 -3.47 -18.24
N THR A 124 -7.59 -4.04 -18.00
CA THR A 124 -7.89 -5.43 -18.30
C THR A 124 -9.35 -5.62 -18.69
N THR A 125 -9.79 -6.86 -18.85
CA THR A 125 -11.11 -7.19 -19.44
C THR A 125 -12.14 -7.68 -18.42
N SER A 126 -11.72 -7.97 -17.19
CA SER A 126 -12.61 -8.53 -16.16
C SER A 126 -12.03 -8.27 -14.77
N ASP A 127 -12.91 -8.19 -13.77
CA ASP A 127 -12.51 -7.94 -12.38
C ASP A 127 -11.54 -9.00 -11.86
N ASP A 128 -11.77 -10.30 -12.14
CA ASP A 128 -10.84 -11.40 -11.79
C ASP A 128 -9.40 -11.09 -12.22
N LYS A 129 -9.21 -10.52 -13.41
CA LYS A 129 -7.86 -10.24 -13.92
C LYS A 129 -7.21 -9.05 -13.24
N THR A 130 -7.96 -8.22 -12.51
CA THR A 130 -7.40 -7.12 -11.70
C THR A 130 -6.77 -7.64 -10.41
N ALA A 131 -7.12 -8.85 -9.96
CA ALA A 131 -6.74 -9.32 -8.64
C ALA A 131 -5.23 -9.54 -8.48
N THR A 132 -4.70 -9.12 -7.32
CA THR A 132 -3.33 -9.46 -6.90
C THR A 132 -3.19 -10.97 -6.69
N LEU A 133 -4.16 -11.61 -6.03
CA LEU A 133 -4.28 -13.07 -5.94
C LEU A 133 -5.53 -13.55 -6.66
N ARG A 134 -5.34 -14.32 -7.73
CA ARG A 134 -6.37 -15.07 -8.45
C ARG A 134 -6.36 -16.51 -7.96
N GLN A 135 -7.26 -16.83 -7.05
CA GLN A 135 -7.38 -18.13 -6.41
C GLN A 135 -8.44 -18.95 -7.16
N TRP A 136 -8.00 -19.95 -7.95
CA TRP A 136 -8.90 -20.84 -8.70
C TRP A 136 -8.79 -22.32 -8.27
N ASN A 137 -8.08 -22.60 -7.18
CA ASN A 137 -7.91 -23.95 -6.68
C ASN A 137 -8.94 -24.28 -5.59
N PRO A 138 -9.78 -25.32 -5.77
CA PRO A 138 -10.71 -25.73 -4.71
C PRO A 138 -9.95 -26.28 -3.49
N ASN A 139 -10.62 -26.30 -2.33
CA ASN A 139 -10.05 -26.84 -1.09
C ASN A 139 -8.69 -26.21 -0.74
N THR A 140 -8.67 -24.89 -0.60
CA THR A 140 -7.46 -24.11 -0.30
C THR A 140 -7.60 -23.38 1.03
N LYS A 141 -6.51 -23.36 1.80
CA LYS A 141 -6.36 -22.47 2.96
C LYS A 141 -5.27 -21.45 2.70
N VAL A 142 -5.55 -20.19 2.96
CA VAL A 142 -4.57 -19.11 2.93
C VAL A 142 -4.47 -18.53 4.34
N TYR A 143 -3.26 -18.51 4.87
CA TYR A 143 -2.97 -18.05 6.23
C TYR A 143 -1.98 -16.91 6.21
N ASN A 144 -2.25 -15.88 7.01
CA ASN A 144 -1.27 -14.85 7.40
C ASN A 144 -0.53 -14.19 6.22
N MET A 145 -1.24 -14.02 5.11
CA MET A 145 -0.76 -13.29 3.94
C MET A 145 -1.36 -11.88 3.93
N ASN A 146 -0.54 -10.90 3.59
CA ASN A 146 -1.03 -9.59 3.17
C ASN A 146 -1.16 -9.62 1.64
N ILE A 147 -2.34 -9.29 1.13
CA ILE A 147 -2.67 -9.32 -0.29
C ILE A 147 -3.22 -7.94 -0.64
N VAL A 148 -2.45 -7.20 -1.42
CA VAL A 148 -2.64 -5.76 -1.61
C VAL A 148 -2.79 -5.44 -3.09
N ASN A 149 -3.79 -4.65 -3.44
CA ASN A 149 -3.84 -3.94 -4.70
C ASN A 149 -3.73 -2.44 -4.48
N THR A 150 -2.66 -1.84 -5.00
CA THR A 150 -2.29 -0.45 -4.72
C THR A 150 -2.83 0.56 -5.74
N PHE A 151 -3.68 0.13 -6.69
CA PHE A 151 -4.13 0.98 -7.79
C PHE A 151 -4.87 2.26 -7.35
N GLY A 152 -5.67 2.18 -6.28
CA GLY A 152 -6.41 3.33 -5.76
C GLY A 152 -7.66 3.69 -6.58
N HIS A 153 -8.16 4.91 -6.44
CA HIS A 153 -9.44 5.30 -7.03
C HIS A 153 -9.31 6.02 -8.37
N ILE A 154 -10.13 5.61 -9.35
CA ILE A 154 -10.40 6.40 -10.56
C ILE A 154 -11.90 6.41 -10.87
N PRO A 155 -12.43 7.45 -11.56
CA PRO A 155 -13.87 7.60 -11.78
C PRO A 155 -14.52 6.55 -12.69
N LYS A 156 -13.74 5.83 -13.51
CA LYS A 156 -14.26 4.86 -14.48
C LYS A 156 -13.37 3.63 -14.53
N ASN A 157 -13.98 2.44 -14.43
CA ASN A 157 -13.31 1.14 -14.45
C ASN A 157 -12.18 1.04 -13.40
N GLY A 158 -12.42 1.57 -12.20
CA GLY A 158 -11.43 1.65 -11.13
C GLY A 158 -11.36 0.43 -10.22
N GLN A 159 -12.13 -0.63 -10.48
CA GLN A 159 -12.11 -1.88 -9.72
C GLN A 159 -10.69 -2.45 -9.63
N ASN A 160 -10.21 -2.73 -8.42
CA ASN A 160 -8.85 -3.19 -8.16
C ASN A 160 -8.83 -4.22 -7.02
N LEU A 161 -8.94 -5.49 -7.40
CA LEU A 161 -9.10 -6.57 -6.44
C LEU A 161 -7.78 -6.89 -5.74
N ALA A 162 -7.83 -7.12 -4.43
CA ALA A 162 -6.80 -7.87 -3.71
C ALA A 162 -6.92 -9.36 -4.04
N VAL A 163 -8.12 -9.93 -3.90
CA VAL A 163 -8.39 -11.35 -4.09
C VAL A 163 -9.58 -11.56 -5.02
N SER A 164 -9.37 -12.45 -5.99
CA SER A 164 -10.43 -13.11 -6.75
C SER A 164 -10.55 -14.55 -6.27
N ALA A 165 -11.61 -14.85 -5.52
CA ALA A 165 -11.88 -16.17 -4.95
C ALA A 165 -12.89 -16.92 -5.81
N GLU A 166 -12.36 -17.83 -6.64
CA GLU A 166 -13.10 -18.63 -7.60
C GLU A 166 -13.06 -20.10 -7.21
N THR A 167 -14.18 -20.82 -7.34
CA THR A 167 -14.37 -22.23 -6.90
C THR A 167 -14.65 -22.45 -5.41
N THR A 168 -15.04 -23.68 -5.05
CA THR A 168 -15.52 -24.03 -3.71
C THR A 168 -14.42 -24.47 -2.74
N GLY A 169 -14.66 -24.24 -1.46
CA GLY A 169 -13.85 -24.75 -0.36
C GLY A 169 -12.62 -23.89 -0.11
N GLN A 170 -12.81 -22.59 0.14
CA GLN A 170 -11.71 -21.66 0.37
C GLN A 170 -11.77 -21.04 1.77
N GLY A 171 -10.68 -21.17 2.52
CA GLY A 171 -10.52 -20.56 3.84
C GLY A 171 -9.40 -19.50 3.83
N TYR A 172 -9.69 -18.31 4.34
CA TYR A 172 -8.73 -17.22 4.51
C TYR A 172 -8.66 -16.84 6.00
N TYR A 173 -7.48 -16.97 6.60
CA TYR A 173 -7.30 -16.96 8.05
C TYR A 173 -6.16 -16.03 8.46
N GLY A 174 -6.46 -15.01 9.27
CA GLY A 174 -5.44 -14.03 9.65
C GLY A 174 -4.87 -13.26 8.45
N CYS A 175 -5.60 -13.12 7.34
CA CYS A 175 -5.10 -12.44 6.15
C CYS A 175 -5.42 -10.95 6.18
N GLN A 176 -4.67 -10.15 5.43
CA GLN A 176 -5.03 -8.78 5.11
C GLN A 176 -5.36 -8.63 3.62
N LEU A 177 -6.58 -8.20 3.30
CA LEU A 177 -7.08 -8.02 1.94
C LEU A 177 -7.35 -6.55 1.70
N ILE A 178 -6.53 -5.93 0.86
CA ILE A 178 -6.41 -4.48 0.78
C ILE A 178 -6.59 -3.98 -0.65
N GLY A 179 -7.53 -3.06 -0.86
CA GLY A 179 -7.79 -2.40 -2.14
C GLY A 179 -8.61 -1.13 -1.93
N TYR A 180 -9.11 -0.54 -3.01
CA TYR A 180 -9.99 0.64 -2.96
C TYR A 180 -11.42 0.31 -3.37
N GLN A 181 -11.61 -0.10 -4.62
CA GLN A 181 -12.90 -0.48 -5.15
C GLN A 181 -12.85 -1.98 -5.46
N ASP A 182 -13.89 -2.71 -5.04
CA ASP A 182 -14.06 -4.13 -5.35
C ASP A 182 -12.90 -4.99 -4.79
N THR A 183 -12.42 -4.72 -3.57
CA THR A 183 -11.24 -5.37 -2.98
C THR A 183 -11.29 -6.90 -2.95
N LEU A 184 -12.42 -7.48 -2.55
CA LEU A 184 -12.60 -8.93 -2.46
C LEU A 184 -13.76 -9.38 -3.35
N LEU A 185 -13.43 -10.15 -4.38
CA LEU A 185 -14.40 -10.88 -5.20
C LEU A 185 -14.65 -12.27 -4.61
N ALA A 186 -15.71 -12.37 -3.80
CA ALA A 186 -16.28 -13.62 -3.33
C ALA A 186 -17.27 -14.16 -4.39
N GLU A 187 -16.72 -14.73 -5.47
CA GLU A 187 -17.51 -15.00 -6.68
C GLU A 187 -18.28 -16.32 -6.65
N THR A 188 -17.59 -17.44 -6.41
CA THR A 188 -18.18 -18.78 -6.57
C THR A 188 -17.82 -19.72 -5.41
N GLY A 189 -18.78 -20.57 -5.01
CA GLY A 189 -18.55 -21.69 -4.09
C GLY A 189 -18.61 -21.33 -2.61
N SER A 190 -18.34 -22.30 -1.74
CA SER A 190 -18.30 -22.11 -0.29
C SER A 190 -16.98 -21.49 0.14
N GLN A 191 -17.06 -20.40 0.91
CA GLN A 191 -15.90 -19.60 1.32
C GLN A 191 -16.02 -19.18 2.79
N LEU A 192 -14.89 -19.16 3.50
CA LEU A 192 -14.77 -18.73 4.88
C LEU A 192 -13.61 -17.73 5.00
N TYR A 193 -13.89 -16.56 5.54
CA TYR A 193 -12.90 -15.56 5.92
C TYR A 193 -12.96 -15.43 7.44
N ALA A 194 -11.84 -15.58 8.15
CA ALA A 194 -11.85 -15.54 9.60
C ALA A 194 -10.65 -14.78 10.19
N LYS A 195 -10.89 -13.99 11.23
CA LYS A 195 -9.86 -13.19 11.95
C LYS A 195 -8.96 -12.41 11.01
N SER A 196 -9.56 -11.89 9.96
CA SER A 196 -8.85 -11.26 8.85
C SER A 196 -9.27 -9.80 8.74
N LEU A 197 -8.59 -9.12 7.84
CA LEU A 197 -8.68 -7.70 7.64
C LEU A 197 -9.11 -7.40 6.22
N ILE A 198 -10.16 -6.59 6.05
CA ILE A 198 -10.65 -6.22 4.71
C ILE A 198 -10.80 -4.70 4.61
N VAL A 199 -10.16 -4.13 3.58
CA VAL A 199 -10.06 -2.68 3.37
C VAL A 199 -10.66 -2.29 2.03
N GLY A 200 -11.43 -1.22 2.02
CA GLY A 200 -11.81 -0.58 0.77
C GLY A 200 -12.72 0.61 1.00
N ALA A 201 -13.33 1.12 -0.06
CA ALA A 201 -14.26 2.23 -0.02
C ALA A 201 -15.56 1.88 -0.75
N VAL A 202 -15.46 1.33 -1.96
CA VAL A 202 -16.61 1.10 -2.83
C VAL A 202 -16.75 -0.38 -3.15
N ASP A 203 -17.88 -0.97 -2.77
CA ASP A 203 -18.30 -2.33 -3.08
C ASP A 203 -17.23 -3.38 -2.75
N PHE A 204 -16.46 -3.15 -1.69
CA PHE A 204 -15.18 -3.83 -1.54
C PHE A 204 -15.28 -5.28 -1.04
N ILE A 205 -16.49 -5.78 -0.78
CA ILE A 205 -16.83 -7.21 -0.70
C ILE A 205 -17.97 -7.46 -1.69
N PHE A 206 -17.70 -8.14 -2.80
CA PHE A 206 -18.66 -8.31 -3.90
C PHE A 206 -18.53 -9.66 -4.60
N GLY A 207 -19.46 -9.92 -5.52
CA GLY A 207 -19.54 -11.18 -6.30
C GLY A 207 -20.97 -11.69 -6.44
N GLN A 208 -21.15 -12.81 -7.12
CA GLN A 208 -22.47 -13.21 -7.62
C GLN A 208 -23.05 -14.51 -7.06
N THR A 209 -22.23 -15.53 -6.78
CA THR A 209 -22.72 -16.91 -6.55
C THR A 209 -22.19 -17.59 -5.29
N ALA A 210 -21.23 -16.99 -4.58
CA ALA A 210 -20.60 -17.61 -3.41
C ALA A 210 -21.52 -17.72 -2.19
N LEU A 211 -21.33 -18.80 -1.45
CA LEU A 211 -21.78 -18.97 -0.06
C LEU A 211 -20.61 -18.56 0.84
N ALA A 212 -20.54 -17.28 1.23
CA ALA A 212 -19.43 -16.72 1.97
C ALA A 212 -19.80 -16.39 3.41
N TRP A 213 -19.03 -16.93 4.35
CA TRP A 213 -19.09 -16.62 5.77
C TRP A 213 -17.87 -15.77 6.17
N PHE A 214 -18.12 -14.67 6.87
CA PHE A 214 -17.10 -13.77 7.38
C PHE A 214 -17.18 -13.77 8.90
N GLU A 215 -16.14 -14.25 9.58
CA GLU A 215 -16.09 -14.44 11.03
C GLU A 215 -15.02 -13.56 11.65
N SER A 216 -15.39 -12.68 12.59
CA SER A 216 -14.41 -11.82 13.28
C SER A 216 -13.51 -11.06 12.32
N ILE A 217 -14.12 -10.46 11.30
CA ILE A 217 -13.42 -9.62 10.33
C ILE A 217 -13.36 -8.19 10.84
N ASP A 218 -12.18 -7.59 10.74
CA ASP A 218 -12.04 -6.16 10.82
C ASP A 218 -12.22 -5.55 9.43
N ILE A 219 -13.37 -4.93 9.24
CA ILE A 219 -13.77 -4.25 8.01
C ILE A 219 -13.48 -2.76 8.22
N ARG A 220 -12.61 -2.18 7.39
CA ARG A 220 -12.35 -0.72 7.46
C ARG A 220 -12.58 -0.02 6.15
N THR A 221 -13.37 1.04 6.24
CA THR A 221 -13.61 1.94 5.12
C THR A 221 -12.54 3.04 5.06
N ILE A 222 -12.04 3.33 3.87
CA ILE A 222 -11.04 4.39 3.63
C ILE A 222 -11.62 5.64 2.97
N ALA A 223 -12.87 5.58 2.51
CA ALA A 223 -13.62 6.71 1.94
C ALA A 223 -15.11 6.37 1.89
N THR A 224 -15.96 7.37 1.65
CA THR A 224 -17.40 7.20 1.45
C THR A 224 -17.72 6.11 0.41
N GLY A 225 -18.54 5.13 0.79
CA GLY A 225 -19.08 4.15 -0.15
C GLY A 225 -19.90 3.03 0.50
N CYS A 226 -19.87 1.84 -0.11
CA CYS A 226 -20.65 0.68 0.31
C CYS A 226 -19.71 -0.48 0.60
N ILE A 227 -19.93 -1.20 1.70
CA ILE A 227 -19.09 -2.32 2.10
C ILE A 227 -19.35 -3.52 1.20
N THR A 228 -20.61 -3.90 1.03
CA THR A 228 -20.99 -5.07 0.24
C THR A 228 -21.74 -4.72 -1.04
N ALA A 229 -21.51 -5.50 -2.10
CA ALA A 229 -22.29 -5.48 -3.33
C ALA A 229 -22.60 -6.90 -3.82
N SER A 230 -23.73 -7.45 -3.37
CA SER A 230 -24.16 -8.78 -3.81
C SER A 230 -24.77 -8.72 -5.21
N GLY A 231 -24.16 -9.44 -6.15
CA GLY A 231 -24.59 -9.62 -7.54
C GLY A 231 -25.63 -10.73 -7.73
N ARG A 232 -26.21 -11.23 -6.64
CA ARG A 232 -27.19 -12.31 -6.69
C ARG A 232 -28.38 -11.93 -7.57
N SER A 233 -28.58 -12.69 -8.64
CA SER A 233 -29.46 -12.33 -9.76
C SER A 233 -30.81 -13.04 -9.81
N SER A 234 -31.02 -14.08 -9.00
CA SER A 234 -32.27 -14.85 -8.96
C SER A 234 -32.54 -15.49 -7.60
N ALA A 235 -33.79 -15.91 -7.37
CA ALA A 235 -34.17 -16.66 -6.18
C ALA A 235 -33.48 -18.03 -6.05
N THR A 236 -33.08 -18.65 -7.17
CA THR A 236 -32.40 -19.96 -7.18
C THR A 236 -30.88 -19.86 -7.04
N ASN A 237 -30.32 -18.66 -7.20
CA ASN A 237 -28.90 -18.43 -6.94
C ASN A 237 -28.63 -18.65 -5.43
N PRO A 238 -27.67 -19.52 -5.07
CA PRO A 238 -27.43 -19.88 -3.67
C PRO A 238 -26.72 -18.80 -2.87
N SER A 239 -26.21 -17.73 -3.49
CA SER A 239 -25.28 -16.79 -2.87
C SER A 239 -25.75 -16.22 -1.53
N TRP A 240 -24.85 -16.17 -0.55
CA TRP A 240 -25.05 -15.55 0.76
C TRP A 240 -23.76 -14.86 1.17
N TYR A 241 -23.86 -13.63 1.66
CA TYR A 241 -22.82 -13.00 2.47
C TYR A 241 -23.33 -12.87 3.90
N VAL A 242 -22.70 -13.58 4.83
CA VAL A 242 -23.01 -13.47 6.26
C VAL A 242 -21.77 -12.94 6.97
N ILE A 243 -21.86 -11.69 7.44
CA ILE A 243 -20.85 -11.00 8.22
C ILE A 243 -21.22 -11.16 9.69
N SER A 244 -20.44 -11.97 10.40
CA SER A 244 -20.73 -12.41 11.77
C SER A 244 -19.61 -11.99 12.71
N ARG A 245 -19.97 -11.49 13.90
CA ARG A 245 -19.04 -11.13 15.00
C ARG A 245 -17.85 -10.29 14.56
N SER A 246 -18.09 -9.40 13.61
CA SER A 246 -17.07 -8.58 12.96
C SER A 246 -17.08 -7.16 13.52
N SER A 247 -16.22 -6.29 12.98
CA SER A 247 -16.20 -4.87 13.31
C SER A 247 -16.11 -4.03 12.05
N VAL A 248 -16.90 -2.96 11.96
CA VAL A 248 -16.94 -2.02 10.85
C VAL A 248 -16.64 -0.62 11.36
N SER A 249 -15.55 -0.01 10.88
CA SER A 249 -15.15 1.36 11.27
C SER A 249 -14.48 2.09 10.11
N GLY A 250 -14.31 3.41 10.24
CA GLY A 250 -13.33 4.12 9.44
C GLY A 250 -11.92 3.56 9.69
N ILE A 251 -11.04 3.64 8.69
CA ILE A 251 -9.62 3.35 8.86
C ILE A 251 -9.00 4.22 9.97
N ASN A 252 -9.49 5.46 10.09
CA ASN A 252 -9.12 6.44 11.07
C ASN A 252 -10.29 7.44 11.23
N ASP A 253 -10.12 8.42 12.11
CA ASP A 253 -11.15 9.40 12.46
C ASP A 253 -11.36 10.48 11.38
N THR A 254 -10.59 10.45 10.29
CA THR A 254 -10.81 11.36 9.15
C THR A 254 -11.99 10.95 8.29
N ILE A 255 -12.48 9.70 8.42
CA ILE A 255 -13.67 9.23 7.71
C ILE A 255 -14.91 9.82 8.38
N PRO A 256 -15.69 10.67 7.69
CA PRO A 256 -16.81 11.32 8.34
C PRO A 256 -17.88 10.32 8.76
N ALA A 257 -18.50 10.58 9.91
CA ALA A 257 -19.64 9.83 10.40
C ALA A 257 -20.79 9.80 9.37
N GLY A 258 -21.53 8.69 9.33
CA GLY A 258 -22.73 8.55 8.50
C GLY A 258 -22.49 8.54 6.99
N THR A 259 -21.26 8.32 6.51
CA THR A 259 -20.93 8.36 5.07
C THR A 259 -20.88 7.01 4.37
N ASN A 260 -21.03 5.90 5.08
CA ASN A 260 -20.89 4.56 4.53
C ASN A 260 -22.17 3.73 4.67
N ASN A 261 -22.37 2.78 3.76
CA ASN A 261 -23.47 1.83 3.81
C ASN A 261 -22.95 0.40 4.00
N LEU A 262 -23.68 -0.43 4.73
CA LEU A 262 -23.48 -1.86 4.87
C LEU A 262 -23.47 -2.58 3.51
N GLY A 263 -24.28 -2.11 2.56
CA GLY A 263 -24.25 -2.61 1.20
C GLY A 263 -25.27 -2.02 0.25
N ARG A 264 -25.21 -2.49 -1.00
CA ARG A 264 -26.16 -2.18 -2.08
C ARG A 264 -26.37 -3.35 -3.06
N PRO A 265 -27.50 -3.38 -3.79
CA PRO A 265 -27.87 -4.55 -4.59
C PRO A 265 -27.38 -4.47 -6.04
N TRP A 266 -26.17 -4.98 -6.30
CA TRP A 266 -25.68 -5.12 -7.69
C TRP A 266 -26.63 -6.02 -8.51
N GLY A 267 -27.10 -7.13 -7.92
CA GLY A 267 -28.17 -7.97 -8.47
C GLY A 267 -29.53 -7.72 -7.81
N SER A 268 -30.63 -7.95 -8.54
CA SER A 268 -32.01 -7.71 -8.08
C SER A 268 -32.51 -8.63 -6.96
N PHE A 269 -31.71 -9.64 -6.59
CA PHE A 269 -31.94 -10.59 -5.51
C PHE A 269 -30.79 -10.59 -4.50
N ALA A 270 -30.03 -9.48 -4.42
CA ALA A 270 -28.90 -9.29 -3.51
C ALA A 270 -29.21 -9.75 -2.09
N ARG A 271 -28.26 -10.45 -1.47
CA ARG A 271 -28.48 -11.08 -0.16
C ARG A 271 -27.27 -10.96 0.76
N VAL A 272 -27.43 -10.21 1.84
CA VAL A 272 -26.37 -9.88 2.80
C VAL A 272 -26.95 -9.79 4.21
N VAL A 273 -26.23 -10.34 5.19
CA VAL A 273 -26.55 -10.25 6.61
C VAL A 273 -25.36 -9.71 7.38
N PHE A 274 -25.59 -8.74 8.26
CA PHE A 274 -24.66 -8.36 9.32
C PHE A 274 -25.24 -8.81 10.66
N GLN A 275 -24.52 -9.66 11.40
CA GLN A 275 -24.99 -10.16 12.68
C GLN A 275 -23.91 -10.10 13.75
N GLU A 276 -24.32 -9.79 14.98
CA GLU A 276 -23.45 -9.74 16.17
C GLU A 276 -22.21 -8.86 15.95
N THR A 277 -22.33 -7.86 15.08
CA THR A 277 -21.19 -7.09 14.54
C THR A 277 -21.19 -5.68 15.11
N TYR A 278 -20.00 -5.18 15.47
CA TYR A 278 -19.81 -3.79 15.86
C TYR A 278 -19.90 -2.89 14.62
N LEU A 279 -20.79 -1.91 14.64
CA LEU A 279 -20.95 -0.89 13.62
C LEU A 279 -20.55 0.47 14.18
N GLY A 280 -19.43 1.00 13.69
CA GLY A 280 -18.92 2.32 14.03
C GLY A 280 -19.76 3.46 13.44
N ASN A 281 -19.48 4.68 13.87
CA ASN A 281 -20.23 5.89 13.52
C ASN A 281 -20.17 6.25 12.03
N VAL A 282 -19.31 5.59 11.26
CA VAL A 282 -19.20 5.78 9.81
C VAL A 282 -20.43 5.27 9.04
N ILE A 283 -21.28 4.43 9.64
CA ILE A 283 -22.48 3.89 9.00
C ILE A 283 -23.60 4.92 8.96
N ALA A 284 -24.11 5.19 7.77
CA ALA A 284 -25.27 6.04 7.54
C ALA A 284 -26.52 5.45 8.21
N ALA A 285 -27.42 6.30 8.71
CA ALA A 285 -28.64 5.87 9.39
C ALA A 285 -29.48 4.85 8.59
N ALA A 286 -29.61 5.06 7.27
CA ALA A 286 -30.32 4.14 6.39
C ALA A 286 -29.69 2.73 6.33
N GLY A 287 -28.40 2.60 6.63
CA GLY A 287 -27.60 1.36 6.60
C GLY A 287 -27.37 0.83 5.19
N TRP A 288 -28.40 0.80 4.34
CA TRP A 288 -28.43 0.17 3.04
C TRP A 288 -28.77 1.17 1.94
N LYS A 289 -28.20 0.99 0.75
CA LYS A 289 -28.38 1.90 -0.38
C LYS A 289 -28.97 1.16 -1.57
N GLN A 290 -29.89 1.80 -2.29
CA GLN A 290 -30.32 1.30 -3.60
C GLN A 290 -29.15 1.33 -4.59
N TRP A 291 -29.20 0.51 -5.64
CA TRP A 291 -28.09 0.45 -6.61
C TRP A 291 -27.90 1.77 -7.36
N SER A 292 -28.98 2.29 -7.95
CA SER A 292 -29.04 3.64 -8.50
C SER A 292 -30.49 4.17 -8.51
N THR A 293 -30.69 5.43 -8.86
CA THR A 293 -32.03 6.01 -9.04
C THR A 293 -32.77 5.40 -10.23
N SER A 294 -32.06 5.07 -11.32
CA SER A 294 -32.62 4.47 -12.54
C SER A 294 -32.80 2.97 -12.44
N THR A 295 -32.06 2.31 -11.56
CA THR A 295 -32.11 0.86 -11.37
C THR A 295 -31.95 0.57 -9.88
N PRO A 296 -33.00 0.73 -9.06
CA PRO A 296 -32.88 0.58 -7.61
C PRO A 296 -32.48 -0.82 -7.15
N ASN A 297 -32.94 -1.86 -7.85
CA ASN A 297 -32.73 -3.28 -7.55
C ASN A 297 -33.21 -3.75 -6.15
N ILE A 298 -34.16 -3.05 -5.53
CA ILE A 298 -34.59 -3.30 -4.13
C ILE A 298 -35.78 -4.27 -3.97
N GLY A 299 -36.37 -4.78 -5.07
CA GLY A 299 -37.67 -5.48 -5.02
C GLY A 299 -37.65 -6.88 -4.40
N ASN A 300 -36.52 -7.60 -4.46
CA ASN A 300 -36.40 -8.98 -3.97
C ASN A 300 -35.12 -9.20 -3.15
N VAL A 301 -34.57 -8.13 -2.58
CA VAL A 301 -33.33 -8.19 -1.81
C VAL A 301 -33.59 -8.76 -0.41
N THR A 302 -32.56 -9.35 0.17
CA THR A 302 -32.54 -9.74 1.58
C THR A 302 -31.35 -9.05 2.23
N PHE A 303 -31.60 -7.87 2.80
CA PHE A 303 -30.62 -7.14 3.60
C PHE A 303 -31.09 -7.13 5.04
N SER A 304 -30.35 -7.83 5.88
CA SER A 304 -30.83 -8.11 7.23
C SER A 304 -29.74 -7.84 8.26
N GLU A 305 -30.15 -7.40 9.44
CA GLU A 305 -29.26 -7.21 10.59
C GLU A 305 -29.75 -8.05 11.79
N TYR A 306 -28.84 -8.54 12.62
CA TYR A 306 -29.17 -9.23 13.86
C TYR A 306 -28.22 -8.85 14.98
N ASN A 307 -28.73 -8.28 16.07
CA ASN A 307 -27.94 -8.01 17.29
C ASN A 307 -26.60 -7.27 17.01
N ASN A 308 -26.59 -6.38 16.01
CA ASN A 308 -25.45 -5.49 15.79
C ASN A 308 -25.47 -4.37 16.85
N TYR A 309 -24.29 -3.88 17.21
CA TYR A 309 -24.12 -2.91 18.29
C TYR A 309 -23.12 -1.82 17.89
N GLY A 310 -23.04 -0.75 18.69
CA GLY A 310 -22.18 0.40 18.39
C GLY A 310 -22.95 1.58 17.76
N PRO A 311 -22.29 2.73 17.59
CA PRO A 311 -22.93 3.99 17.21
C PRO A 311 -23.57 3.96 15.81
N GLY A 312 -23.12 3.09 14.90
CA GLY A 312 -23.73 2.92 13.58
C GLY A 312 -24.86 1.88 13.53
N SER A 313 -25.23 1.28 14.67
CA SER A 313 -26.27 0.25 14.75
C SER A 313 -27.69 0.84 14.68
N VAL A 314 -28.67 0.00 14.37
CA VAL A 314 -30.10 0.38 14.28
C VAL A 314 -30.61 1.00 15.58
N LEU A 315 -30.13 0.48 16.71
CA LEU A 315 -30.57 0.91 18.04
C LEU A 315 -30.24 2.38 18.31
N GLU A 316 -29.17 2.90 17.69
CA GLU A 316 -28.67 4.26 17.91
C GLU A 316 -29.09 5.25 16.80
N GLU A 317 -29.11 4.83 15.52
CA GLU A 317 -29.27 5.74 14.38
C GLU A 317 -30.71 5.86 13.81
N GLY A 318 -31.65 5.01 14.24
CA GLY A 318 -33.04 5.05 13.76
C GLY A 318 -33.32 4.19 12.52
N PRO A 319 -34.35 4.51 11.70
CA PRO A 319 -34.91 3.55 10.75
C PRO A 319 -33.95 3.24 9.61
N ARG A 320 -33.69 1.95 9.40
CA ARG A 320 -33.02 1.46 8.20
C ARG A 320 -33.86 1.69 6.95
N ALA A 321 -33.22 1.54 5.79
CA ALA A 321 -33.90 1.56 4.50
C ALA A 321 -35.11 0.60 4.51
N ASN A 322 -36.23 1.03 3.92
CA ASN A 322 -37.51 0.32 3.95
C ASN A 322 -37.53 -1.04 3.23
N PHE A 323 -36.42 -1.40 2.58
CA PHE A 323 -36.18 -2.70 1.92
C PHE A 323 -35.18 -3.58 2.70
N SER A 324 -34.91 -3.26 3.96
CA SER A 324 -34.11 -4.06 4.89
C SER A 324 -34.96 -4.55 6.08
N GLU A 325 -34.48 -5.57 6.78
CA GLU A 325 -35.20 -6.21 7.89
C GLU A 325 -34.29 -6.45 9.11
N GLN A 326 -34.91 -6.62 10.28
CA GLN A 326 -34.22 -7.11 11.48
C GLN A 326 -34.57 -8.59 11.68
N LEU A 327 -33.56 -9.45 11.81
CA LEU A 327 -33.79 -10.85 12.12
C LEU A 327 -34.13 -11.02 13.60
N THR A 328 -34.83 -12.11 13.92
CA THR A 328 -35.14 -12.50 15.31
C THR A 328 -34.17 -13.55 15.86
N ALA A 329 -33.36 -14.16 15.00
CA ALA A 329 -32.31 -15.12 15.33
C ALA A 329 -31.15 -14.97 14.32
N PRO A 330 -29.90 -15.32 14.70
CA PRO A 330 -28.78 -15.26 13.79
C PRO A 330 -28.90 -16.36 12.73
N ILE A 331 -28.36 -16.11 11.54
CA ILE A 331 -28.13 -17.16 10.55
C ILE A 331 -27.01 -18.05 11.06
N SER A 332 -27.21 -19.37 11.01
CA SER A 332 -26.20 -20.33 11.45
C SER A 332 -25.20 -20.62 10.33
N ILE A 333 -23.92 -20.78 10.67
CA ILE A 333 -22.88 -21.16 9.70
C ILE A 333 -23.20 -22.48 8.99
N GLN A 334 -23.87 -23.43 9.66
CA GLN A 334 -24.31 -24.71 9.10
C GLN A 334 -25.26 -24.52 7.92
N SER A 335 -26.14 -23.50 7.97
CA SER A 335 -27.08 -23.22 6.89
C SER A 335 -26.41 -22.66 5.63
N ILE A 336 -25.18 -22.14 5.77
CA ILE A 336 -24.40 -21.53 4.71
C ILE A 336 -23.34 -22.49 4.16
N LEU A 337 -22.56 -23.11 5.03
CA LEU A 337 -21.44 -23.99 4.67
C LEU A 337 -21.78 -25.49 4.74
N GLY A 338 -22.99 -25.83 5.15
CA GLY A 338 -23.48 -27.21 5.29
C GLY A 338 -23.27 -27.77 6.70
N GLU A 339 -24.10 -28.74 7.10
CA GLU A 339 -24.10 -29.35 8.44
C GLU A 339 -22.75 -29.97 8.84
N ASN A 340 -21.99 -30.44 7.85
CA ASN A 340 -20.72 -31.14 8.04
C ASN A 340 -19.49 -30.23 7.90
N PHE A 341 -19.65 -28.90 7.80
CA PHE A 341 -18.56 -27.98 7.50
C PHE A 341 -17.31 -28.17 8.39
N LYS A 342 -17.50 -28.53 9.67
CA LYS A 342 -16.41 -28.76 10.64
C LYS A 342 -15.44 -29.87 10.24
N ASN A 343 -15.87 -30.79 9.39
CA ASN A 343 -15.09 -31.92 8.89
C ASN A 343 -14.48 -31.65 7.52
N GLU A 344 -14.83 -30.52 6.89
CA GLU A 344 -14.28 -30.15 5.59
C GLU A 344 -12.81 -29.75 5.73
N TRP A 345 -11.97 -30.25 4.83
CA TRP A 345 -10.51 -30.06 4.95
C TRP A 345 -10.11 -28.60 5.00
N TRP A 346 -10.80 -27.74 4.24
CA TRP A 346 -10.51 -26.32 4.09
C TRP A 346 -11.00 -25.45 5.27
N ILE A 347 -11.74 -26.02 6.22
CA ILE A 347 -12.16 -25.34 7.45
C ILE A 347 -11.09 -25.49 8.53
N ASP A 348 -10.75 -24.38 9.18
CA ASP A 348 -9.96 -24.35 10.42
C ASP A 348 -10.83 -23.82 11.56
N THR A 349 -11.34 -24.75 12.37
CA THR A 349 -12.24 -24.43 13.49
C THR A 349 -11.56 -23.65 14.60
N SER A 350 -10.23 -23.55 14.62
CA SER A 350 -9.50 -22.77 15.63
C SER A 350 -9.58 -21.24 15.40
N TYR A 351 -10.12 -20.83 14.25
CA TYR A 351 -10.40 -19.44 13.92
C TYR A 351 -11.89 -19.07 14.07
N LEU A 352 -12.75 -20.03 14.41
CA LEU A 352 -14.18 -19.82 14.59
C LEU A 352 -14.55 -19.64 16.07
N ASP A 353 -15.69 -18.99 16.32
CA ASP A 353 -16.25 -18.91 17.66
C ASP A 353 -16.76 -20.29 18.12
N PRO A 354 -16.54 -20.68 19.39
CA PRO A 354 -17.06 -21.95 19.92
C PRO A 354 -18.57 -22.14 19.79
N SER A 355 -19.37 -21.06 19.70
CA SER A 355 -20.82 -21.14 19.48
C SER A 355 -21.19 -21.71 18.11
N ASP A 356 -20.44 -21.38 17.06
CA ASP A 356 -20.60 -21.96 15.71
C ASP A 356 -20.29 -23.46 15.70
N LEU A 357 -19.42 -23.89 16.62
CA LEU A 357 -19.03 -25.29 16.76
C LEU A 357 -20.07 -26.13 17.50
N LYS A 358 -21.13 -25.53 18.05
CA LYS A 358 -22.26 -26.28 18.61
C LYS A 358 -23.12 -26.85 17.49
N VAL A 359 -23.78 -27.97 17.74
CA VAL A 359 -24.81 -28.50 16.84
C VAL A 359 -26.12 -27.94 17.37
N SER A 360 -26.81 -27.11 16.59
CA SER A 360 -28.19 -26.77 16.90
C SER A 360 -29.00 -28.06 16.83
N LYS A 361 -29.56 -28.52 17.96
CA LYS A 361 -30.55 -29.59 17.95
C LYS A 361 -31.67 -29.13 17.02
N THR A 362 -31.91 -29.90 15.97
CA THR A 362 -32.89 -29.66 14.93
C THR A 362 -34.22 -29.24 15.56
N HIS A 363 -34.74 -28.07 15.22
CA HIS A 363 -36.17 -27.79 15.38
C HIS A 363 -36.90 -28.63 14.33
N THR A 364 -37.17 -29.90 14.65
CA THR A 364 -38.16 -30.69 13.93
C THR A 364 -39.49 -29.97 14.05
N THR A 365 -39.95 -29.41 12.93
CA THR A 365 -41.32 -28.93 12.74
C THR A 365 -42.27 -30.12 12.89
N ALA A 366 -42.80 -30.30 14.09
CA ALA A 366 -44.00 -31.11 14.29
C ALA A 366 -45.19 -30.29 13.81
N VAL A 367 -45.83 -30.75 12.73
CA VAL A 367 -47.15 -30.31 12.31
C VAL A 367 -48.11 -30.67 13.45
N ALA A 368 -48.51 -29.67 14.26
CA ALA A 368 -49.55 -29.83 15.26
C ALA A 368 -50.89 -29.38 14.65
N SER A 369 -51.72 -30.38 14.40
CA SER A 369 -53.14 -30.28 14.13
C SER A 369 -53.88 -29.49 15.20
N THR A 370 -54.83 -28.68 14.73
CA THR A 370 -55.88 -27.93 15.43
C THR A 370 -56.43 -28.54 16.73
N SER A 371 -56.57 -27.70 17.76
CA SER A 371 -57.69 -27.76 18.71
C SER A 371 -58.07 -26.36 19.19
N THR A 372 -59.32 -25.98 18.91
CA THR A 372 -60.04 -24.80 19.37
C THR A 372 -60.20 -24.73 20.89
N SER A 373 -60.08 -23.54 21.46
CA SER A 373 -60.88 -23.12 22.62
C SER A 373 -61.10 -21.60 22.62
N THR A 374 -62.37 -21.23 22.50
CA THR A 374 -62.98 -19.89 22.62
C THR A 374 -62.89 -19.29 24.02
N SER A 375 -62.69 -17.98 24.13
CA SER A 375 -63.54 -17.08 24.95
C SER A 375 -63.26 -15.59 24.70
N THR A 376 -64.19 -14.97 23.95
CA THR A 376 -64.85 -13.66 24.14
C THR A 376 -64.19 -12.52 24.93
N ALA A 377 -64.15 -11.33 24.29
CA ALA A 377 -64.69 -10.01 24.72
C ALA A 377 -63.76 -8.85 24.27
N THR A 378 -64.13 -7.68 23.74
CA THR A 378 -65.37 -7.03 23.28
C THR A 378 -64.91 -5.72 22.59
N VAL A 379 -65.40 -5.45 21.36
CA VAL A 379 -65.79 -4.14 20.73
C VAL A 379 -64.74 -2.99 20.78
N THR A 380 -64.33 -2.37 19.66
CA THR A 380 -65.17 -1.48 18.83
C THR A 380 -64.48 -1.20 17.50
N ALA A 381 -65.21 -1.36 16.40
CA ALA A 381 -64.86 -0.84 15.09
C ALA A 381 -65.45 0.56 14.89
N THR A 382 -64.72 1.43 14.21
CA THR A 382 -65.30 2.53 13.44
C THR A 382 -64.91 2.38 11.98
N THR A 383 -65.96 2.40 11.16
CA THR A 383 -66.07 2.20 9.72
C THR A 383 -65.83 3.47 8.92
N ALA A 384 -65.29 3.32 7.71
CA ALA A 384 -65.70 3.95 6.43
C ALA A 384 -64.73 3.40 5.35
N VAL A 385 -65.08 2.53 4.38
CA VAL A 385 -66.13 2.56 3.32
C VAL A 385 -66.05 3.88 2.52
N ALA A 386 -65.91 3.96 1.20
CA ALA A 386 -65.64 3.05 0.08
C ALA A 386 -65.56 3.94 -1.19
N SER A 387 -65.27 3.32 -2.35
CA SER A 387 -65.79 3.59 -3.71
C SER A 387 -64.64 3.61 -4.74
N SER A 388 -64.43 2.53 -5.51
CA SER A 388 -65.07 2.15 -6.79
C SER A 388 -64.61 3.06 -7.96
N THR A 389 -64.03 2.56 -9.05
CA THR A 389 -64.67 1.83 -10.16
C THR A 389 -63.58 1.44 -11.21
N VAL A 390 -63.54 0.20 -11.74
CA VAL A 390 -63.95 -0.26 -13.10
C VAL A 390 -63.16 0.45 -14.24
N ALA A 391 -62.52 -0.16 -15.25
CA ALA A 391 -62.86 -1.36 -16.04
C ALA A 391 -61.64 -1.94 -16.80
N ALA A 392 -61.84 -3.16 -17.31
CA ALA A 392 -60.93 -3.97 -18.12
C ALA A 392 -60.79 -3.55 -19.59
N SER A 393 -59.73 -4.02 -20.27
CA SER A 393 -59.79 -4.36 -21.70
C SER A 393 -58.80 -5.48 -22.06
N THR A 394 -59.13 -6.19 -23.13
CA THR A 394 -58.81 -7.56 -23.53
C THR A 394 -57.66 -7.68 -24.55
N THR A 395 -56.80 -8.71 -24.41
CA THR A 395 -56.14 -9.65 -25.39
C THR A 395 -55.72 -9.20 -26.81
N PRO A 396 -54.85 -9.93 -27.58
CA PRO A 396 -54.23 -11.25 -27.36
C PRO A 396 -52.70 -11.35 -27.66
N ALA A 397 -52.18 -12.53 -27.35
CA ALA A 397 -50.85 -13.04 -27.67
C ALA A 397 -50.57 -13.17 -29.18
N ALA A 398 -49.30 -12.99 -29.56
CA ALA A 398 -48.74 -13.47 -30.81
C ALA A 398 -47.46 -14.26 -30.52
N ALA A 399 -47.45 -15.52 -30.97
CA ALA A 399 -46.30 -16.41 -30.95
C ALA A 399 -45.35 -16.08 -32.10
N LEU A 400 -44.03 -16.25 -31.87
CA LEU A 400 -43.10 -16.61 -32.95
C LEU A 400 -42.07 -17.62 -32.45
N THR A 401 -41.99 -18.71 -33.20
CA THR A 401 -41.11 -19.87 -33.09
C THR A 401 -39.80 -19.65 -33.85
N THR A 402 -38.91 -20.65 -33.76
CA THR A 402 -37.69 -20.98 -34.56
C THR A 402 -36.37 -20.56 -33.90
N THR A 403 -35.32 -21.39 -33.78
CA THR A 403 -35.04 -22.78 -34.18
C THR A 403 -33.80 -23.24 -33.41
N VAL A 404 -33.82 -24.44 -32.84
CA VAL A 404 -32.65 -25.10 -32.25
C VAL A 404 -31.97 -25.94 -33.33
N SER A 405 -30.68 -25.73 -33.57
CA SER A 405 -29.84 -26.63 -34.37
C SER A 405 -28.99 -27.49 -33.46
N THR A 406 -29.11 -28.80 -33.65
CA THR A 406 -28.40 -29.87 -32.97
C THR A 406 -27.07 -30.16 -33.68
N SER A 407 -26.01 -30.46 -32.93
CA SER A 407 -25.03 -31.47 -33.33
C SER A 407 -24.35 -32.09 -32.12
N ALA A 408 -24.24 -33.41 -32.15
CA ALA A 408 -23.71 -34.31 -31.14
C ALA A 408 -22.18 -34.49 -31.31
N PRO A 409 -21.48 -35.18 -30.39
CA PRO A 409 -20.04 -35.04 -30.17
C PRO A 409 -19.21 -35.93 -31.11
N VAL A 410 -17.98 -35.52 -31.42
CA VAL A 410 -16.98 -36.36 -32.05
C VAL A 410 -15.77 -36.48 -31.15
N ALA A 411 -15.37 -37.73 -30.94
CA ALA A 411 -14.33 -38.19 -30.04
C ALA A 411 -12.90 -37.85 -30.50
N SER A 412 -12.06 -37.80 -29.47
CA SER A 412 -10.61 -37.83 -29.44
C SER A 412 -9.92 -38.72 -30.47
N SER A 413 -8.87 -38.20 -31.10
CA SER A 413 -7.70 -39.01 -31.48
C SER A 413 -6.42 -38.22 -31.25
N SER A 414 -5.52 -38.86 -30.51
CA SER A 414 -4.18 -38.41 -30.17
C SER A 414 -3.23 -38.69 -31.34
N SER A 415 -2.49 -37.67 -31.76
CA SER A 415 -1.26 -37.87 -32.55
C SER A 415 -0.16 -37.01 -31.95
N ALA A 416 0.79 -37.69 -31.31
CA ALA A 416 2.03 -37.13 -30.81
C ALA A 416 2.84 -36.53 -31.97
N ALA A 417 3.05 -35.22 -31.94
CA ALA A 417 4.10 -34.56 -32.69
C ALA A 417 5.22 -34.22 -31.70
N THR A 418 6.28 -35.01 -31.78
CA THR A 418 7.54 -34.85 -31.09
C THR A 418 8.15 -33.50 -31.51
N LEU A 419 8.04 -32.48 -30.67
CA LEU A 419 8.81 -31.24 -30.82
C LEU A 419 10.01 -31.34 -29.88
N THR A 420 11.15 -31.59 -30.49
CA THR A 420 12.49 -31.45 -29.95
C THR A 420 12.59 -30.18 -29.10
N THR A 421 12.95 -30.38 -27.83
CA THR A 421 13.32 -29.33 -26.88
C THR A 421 14.57 -28.62 -27.37
N SER A 422 14.41 -27.51 -28.09
CA SER A 422 15.42 -26.46 -28.07
C SER A 422 15.27 -25.73 -26.74
N SER A 423 16.21 -26.00 -25.84
CA SER A 423 16.41 -25.22 -24.62
C SER A 423 16.79 -23.79 -24.99
N THR A 424 15.81 -22.90 -25.14
CA THR A 424 16.06 -21.47 -25.01
C THR A 424 16.04 -21.14 -23.54
N THR A 425 17.22 -21.17 -22.93
CA THR A 425 17.53 -20.28 -21.82
C THR A 425 17.13 -18.87 -22.23
N SER A 426 16.07 -18.30 -21.66
CA SER A 426 15.86 -16.86 -21.72
C SER A 426 16.87 -16.19 -20.79
N SER A 427 18.14 -16.19 -21.22
CA SER A 427 18.96 -15.02 -20.98
C SER A 427 18.19 -13.86 -21.57
N VAL A 428 17.86 -12.84 -20.77
CA VAL A 428 17.54 -11.53 -21.36
C VAL A 428 18.80 -11.10 -22.07
N THR A 429 18.92 -11.45 -23.35
CA THR A 429 19.81 -10.76 -24.26
C THR A 429 19.34 -9.31 -24.21
N LEU A 430 20.02 -8.48 -23.42
CA LEU A 430 20.00 -7.05 -23.61
C LEU A 430 20.23 -6.86 -25.11
N GLY A 431 19.20 -6.41 -25.82
CA GLY A 431 19.36 -5.99 -27.20
C GLY A 431 20.55 -5.03 -27.26
N THR A 432 21.30 -5.06 -28.37
CA THR A 432 22.38 -4.10 -28.61
C THR A 432 21.91 -2.71 -28.17
N PRO A 433 22.59 -2.07 -27.21
CA PRO A 433 22.11 -0.82 -26.63
C PRO A 433 21.90 0.21 -27.73
N CYS A 434 20.81 0.95 -27.63
CA CYS A 434 20.65 2.17 -28.42
C CYS A 434 21.56 3.23 -27.81
N VAL A 435 22.74 3.38 -28.41
CA VAL A 435 23.73 4.36 -27.97
C VAL A 435 23.43 5.69 -28.64
N CYS A 436 22.94 6.63 -27.85
CA CYS A 436 22.79 8.02 -28.23
C CYS A 436 24.09 8.76 -27.92
N THR A 437 24.75 9.29 -28.95
CA THR A 437 25.92 10.18 -28.82
C THR A 437 25.56 11.63 -29.17
N ALA A 438 24.31 11.90 -29.55
CA ALA A 438 23.80 13.23 -29.83
C ALA A 438 22.37 13.38 -29.29
N TYR A 439 22.03 14.59 -28.83
CA TYR A 439 20.70 14.91 -28.25
C TYR A 439 19.53 14.52 -29.17
N SER A 440 19.66 14.72 -30.48
CA SER A 440 18.61 14.44 -31.46
C SER A 440 18.24 12.95 -31.58
N GLN A 441 19.03 12.04 -31.03
CA GLN A 441 18.78 10.59 -31.07
C GLN A 441 17.90 10.09 -29.93
N ILE A 442 17.75 10.87 -28.86
CA ILE A 442 17.11 10.45 -27.61
C ILE A 442 15.64 10.06 -27.83
N SER A 443 14.87 10.90 -28.54
CA SER A 443 13.44 10.65 -28.75
C SER A 443 13.19 9.35 -29.52
N ALA A 444 14.00 9.06 -30.54
CA ALA A 444 13.91 7.82 -31.30
C ALA A 444 14.30 6.61 -30.44
N ALA A 445 15.33 6.73 -29.60
CA ALA A 445 15.75 5.67 -28.69
C ALA A 445 14.69 5.38 -27.62
N VAL A 446 14.12 6.41 -26.98
CA VAL A 446 13.03 6.28 -25.99
C VAL A 446 11.82 5.56 -26.60
N ALA A 447 11.48 5.88 -27.85
CA ALA A 447 10.33 5.26 -28.51
C ALA A 447 10.55 3.79 -28.89
N SER A 448 11.79 3.34 -29.12
CA SER A 448 12.07 2.05 -29.77
C SER A 448 12.93 1.08 -28.98
N CYS A 449 13.57 1.51 -27.88
CA CYS A 449 14.57 0.74 -27.18
C CYS A 449 14.26 0.57 -25.69
N THR A 450 14.57 -0.61 -25.15
CA THR A 450 14.49 -0.92 -23.71
C THR A 450 15.87 -0.92 -23.03
N ASN A 451 16.93 -0.70 -23.80
CA ASN A 451 18.29 -0.53 -23.31
C ASN A 451 18.92 0.67 -24.02
N ILE A 452 19.04 1.79 -23.32
CA ILE A 452 19.46 3.09 -23.87
C ILE A 452 20.74 3.51 -23.16
N VAL A 453 21.76 3.91 -23.94
CA VAL A 453 22.96 4.55 -23.40
C VAL A 453 23.01 5.99 -23.89
N LEU A 454 23.09 6.93 -22.95
CA LEU A 454 23.24 8.36 -23.23
C LEU A 454 24.71 8.72 -23.02
N SER A 455 25.51 8.70 -24.08
CA SER A 455 26.96 8.92 -24.02
C SER A 455 27.32 10.34 -24.46
N ASN A 456 27.92 11.12 -23.56
CA ASN A 456 28.41 12.48 -23.82
C ASN A 456 27.34 13.43 -24.40
N ILE A 457 26.11 13.35 -23.90
CA ILE A 457 24.99 14.13 -24.40
C ILE A 457 25.10 15.61 -23.99
N ALA A 458 25.12 16.50 -24.97
CA ALA A 458 24.91 17.93 -24.75
C ALA A 458 23.50 18.33 -25.20
N ALA A 459 22.60 18.57 -24.25
CA ALA A 459 21.27 19.11 -24.55
C ALA A 459 21.39 20.61 -24.91
N PRO A 460 20.89 21.07 -26.08
CA PRO A 460 20.98 22.48 -26.48
C PRO A 460 20.18 23.43 -25.57
N ASN A 461 20.39 24.73 -25.75
CA ASN A 461 19.57 25.77 -25.09
C ASN A 461 18.07 25.51 -25.32
N GLY A 462 17.25 25.64 -24.28
CA GLY A 462 15.81 25.42 -24.36
C GLY A 462 15.36 23.98 -24.63
N SER A 463 16.27 23.00 -24.59
CA SER A 463 15.98 21.61 -24.98
C SER A 463 16.04 20.66 -23.78
N ALA A 464 14.98 19.89 -23.56
CA ALA A 464 14.87 18.96 -22.44
C ALA A 464 15.26 17.53 -22.85
N ILE A 465 15.90 16.78 -21.95
CA ILE A 465 16.03 15.32 -22.07
C ILE A 465 14.72 14.71 -21.56
N ASP A 466 13.85 14.35 -22.50
CA ASP A 466 12.54 13.76 -22.19
C ASP A 466 12.61 12.22 -22.21
N LEU A 467 12.56 11.63 -21.02
CA LEU A 467 12.48 10.19 -20.76
C LEU A 467 11.10 9.80 -20.21
N SER A 468 10.05 10.58 -20.50
CA SER A 468 8.70 10.27 -20.02
C SER A 468 7.99 9.17 -20.83
N GLY A 469 8.51 8.86 -22.02
CA GLY A 469 7.97 7.83 -22.93
C GLY A 469 8.66 6.47 -22.84
N LEU A 470 9.40 6.18 -21.75
CA LEU A 470 10.12 4.91 -21.63
C LEU A 470 9.16 3.72 -21.63
N GLN A 471 9.55 2.66 -22.33
CA GLN A 471 8.85 1.39 -22.27
C GLN A 471 9.05 0.74 -20.89
N ALA A 472 8.10 -0.09 -20.44
CA ALA A 472 8.24 -0.77 -19.16
C ALA A 472 9.50 -1.67 -19.13
N GLY A 473 10.20 -1.72 -17.99
CA GLY A 473 11.46 -2.47 -17.86
C GLY A 473 12.69 -1.79 -18.48
N THR A 474 12.56 -0.59 -19.06
CA THR A 474 13.67 0.05 -19.76
C THR A 474 14.81 0.41 -18.81
N THR A 475 16.04 0.12 -19.24
CA THR A 475 17.26 0.63 -18.61
C THR A 475 17.82 1.80 -19.41
N VAL A 476 18.04 2.94 -18.74
CA VAL A 476 18.77 4.09 -19.28
C VAL A 476 20.09 4.21 -18.52
N THR A 477 21.21 4.18 -19.24
CA THR A 477 22.56 4.31 -18.69
C THR A 477 23.20 5.61 -19.17
N PHE A 478 23.51 6.52 -18.26
CA PHE A 478 24.33 7.69 -18.56
C PHE A 478 25.82 7.31 -18.64
N ASP A 479 26.51 7.86 -19.64
CA ASP A 479 27.91 7.60 -19.92
C ASP A 479 28.65 8.89 -20.29
N GLY A 480 29.88 9.05 -19.82
CA GLY A 480 30.64 10.29 -20.00
C GLY A 480 29.94 11.51 -19.38
N LEU A 481 30.05 12.68 -20.03
CA LEU A 481 29.51 13.94 -19.51
C LEU A 481 28.18 14.31 -20.19
N THR A 482 27.11 14.40 -19.41
CA THR A 482 25.84 14.99 -19.85
C THR A 482 25.74 16.44 -19.39
N THR A 483 25.42 17.37 -20.31
CA THR A 483 25.30 18.82 -20.01
C THR A 483 24.02 19.42 -20.56
N PHE A 484 23.55 20.51 -19.95
CA PHE A 484 22.37 21.26 -20.39
C PHE A 484 22.69 22.70 -20.78
N GLY A 485 22.17 23.13 -21.93
CA GLY A 485 22.23 24.51 -22.38
C GLY A 485 21.42 25.45 -21.48
N PHE A 486 21.71 26.75 -21.60
CA PHE A 486 21.00 27.78 -20.83
C PHE A 486 19.55 27.92 -21.29
N THR A 487 18.62 27.98 -20.34
CA THR A 487 17.19 28.18 -20.58
C THR A 487 16.61 29.18 -19.58
N ASN A 488 16.23 30.35 -20.06
CA ASN A 488 15.68 31.44 -19.25
C ASN A 488 14.18 31.22 -18.93
N SER A 489 13.87 30.20 -18.12
CA SER A 489 12.47 29.89 -17.75
C SER A 489 12.41 29.09 -16.46
N SER A 490 11.49 29.45 -15.56
CA SER A 490 11.20 28.71 -14.32
C SER A 490 10.29 27.50 -14.53
N SER A 491 9.48 27.48 -15.59
CA SER A 491 8.59 26.35 -15.89
C SER A 491 9.24 25.27 -16.77
N PHE A 492 10.49 25.49 -17.19
CA PHE A 492 11.22 24.52 -17.98
C PHE A 492 11.79 23.41 -17.09
N ASN A 493 11.59 22.15 -17.48
CA ASN A 493 12.14 20.98 -16.81
C ASN A 493 13.23 20.36 -17.69
N PRO A 494 14.52 20.51 -17.35
CA PRO A 494 15.63 20.02 -18.17
C PRO A 494 15.60 18.51 -18.37
N MET A 495 15.16 17.73 -17.38
CA MET A 495 14.95 16.30 -17.51
C MET A 495 13.60 15.87 -16.93
N THR A 496 12.92 14.95 -17.61
CA THR A 496 11.69 14.32 -17.10
C THR A 496 11.78 12.80 -17.25
N VAL A 497 11.40 12.06 -16.21
CA VAL A 497 11.41 10.60 -16.16
C VAL A 497 10.03 10.09 -15.76
N SER A 498 9.52 9.11 -16.53
CA SER A 498 8.30 8.35 -16.22
C SER A 498 8.45 6.92 -16.75
N GLY A 499 7.76 5.96 -16.13
CA GLY A 499 7.81 4.56 -16.58
C GLY A 499 7.56 3.56 -15.46
N ALA A 500 7.41 2.29 -15.81
CA ALA A 500 7.18 1.20 -14.85
C ALA A 500 8.32 0.17 -14.92
N GLY A 501 8.83 -0.26 -13.77
CA GLY A 501 9.97 -1.19 -13.67
C GLY A 501 11.24 -0.70 -14.36
N ILE A 502 11.41 0.61 -14.51
CA ILE A 502 12.56 1.20 -15.21
C ILE A 502 13.79 1.22 -14.31
N THR A 503 14.97 1.20 -14.93
CA THR A 503 16.24 1.47 -14.25
C THR A 503 16.91 2.69 -14.87
N ILE A 504 17.19 3.72 -14.08
CA ILE A 504 18.05 4.82 -14.47
C ILE A 504 19.38 4.66 -13.73
N THR A 505 20.48 4.54 -14.47
CA THR A 505 21.81 4.30 -13.89
C THR A 505 22.88 5.06 -14.66
N ALA A 506 24.12 5.02 -14.17
CA ALA A 506 25.27 5.53 -14.90
C ALA A 506 26.45 4.55 -14.88
N ASN A 507 27.31 4.65 -15.89
CA ASN A 507 28.61 4.00 -15.89
C ASN A 507 29.56 4.69 -14.90
N PRO A 508 30.57 3.98 -14.35
CA PRO A 508 31.57 4.59 -13.50
C PRO A 508 32.24 5.80 -14.16
N GLY A 509 32.27 6.92 -13.46
CA GLY A 509 32.86 8.18 -13.93
C GLY A 509 31.97 9.04 -14.82
N ALA A 510 30.75 8.59 -15.16
CA ALA A 510 29.78 9.43 -15.83
C ALA A 510 29.27 10.54 -14.89
N VAL A 511 29.01 11.72 -15.45
CA VAL A 511 28.57 12.92 -14.72
C VAL A 511 27.42 13.59 -15.46
N ILE A 512 26.41 14.02 -14.71
CA ILE A 512 25.34 14.88 -15.20
C ILE A 512 25.56 16.28 -14.59
N ASP A 513 25.92 17.25 -15.43
CA ASP A 513 26.11 18.65 -15.02
C ASP A 513 24.90 19.50 -15.40
N GLY A 514 24.22 20.06 -14.39
CA GLY A 514 23.01 20.85 -14.56
C GLY A 514 23.22 22.31 -15.00
N ASN A 515 24.47 22.74 -15.18
CA ASN A 515 24.83 24.10 -15.60
C ASN A 515 24.33 25.19 -14.63
N GLY A 516 24.28 24.89 -13.34
CA GLY A 516 23.77 25.76 -12.29
C GLY A 516 24.49 27.10 -12.22
N GLN A 517 25.80 27.13 -12.49
CA GLN A 517 26.61 28.36 -12.51
C GLN A 517 26.09 29.39 -13.50
N ALA A 518 25.39 28.99 -14.57
CA ALA A 518 24.79 29.94 -15.51
C ALA A 518 23.57 30.66 -14.90
N TYR A 519 22.94 30.10 -13.87
CA TYR A 519 21.71 30.60 -13.26
C TYR A 519 21.91 31.26 -11.90
N TRP A 520 22.83 30.71 -11.10
CA TRP A 520 23.03 31.08 -9.70
C TRP A 520 23.31 32.57 -9.48
N ASP A 521 22.47 33.17 -8.65
CA ASP A 521 22.45 34.60 -8.30
C ASP A 521 22.16 34.82 -6.80
N GLY A 522 22.23 33.75 -6.00
CA GLY A 522 21.95 33.76 -4.56
C GLY A 522 20.48 33.88 -4.17
N LEU A 523 19.57 33.89 -5.14
CA LEU A 523 18.13 34.04 -4.89
C LEU A 523 17.31 32.77 -5.14
N GLY A 524 17.87 31.76 -5.81
CA GLY A 524 17.20 30.48 -6.01
C GLY A 524 15.86 30.64 -6.73
N SER A 525 14.82 29.97 -6.22
CA SER A 525 13.43 30.09 -6.72
C SER A 525 12.70 31.33 -6.20
N ASN A 526 13.30 32.08 -5.26
CA ASN A 526 12.69 33.29 -4.69
C ASN A 526 12.78 34.53 -5.60
N GLY A 527 13.53 34.46 -6.71
CA GLY A 527 13.61 35.56 -7.68
C GLY A 527 14.88 35.55 -8.54
N GLY A 528 15.23 36.72 -9.08
CA GLY A 528 16.43 36.91 -9.89
C GLY A 528 16.28 36.45 -11.35
N VAL A 529 17.33 35.86 -11.92
CA VAL A 529 17.33 35.31 -13.27
C VAL A 529 16.35 34.12 -13.32
N PRO A 530 15.39 34.08 -14.27
CA PRO A 530 14.56 32.90 -14.48
C PRO A 530 15.42 31.67 -14.74
N LYS A 531 15.24 30.66 -13.90
CA LYS A 531 16.07 29.47 -13.85
C LYS A 531 15.17 28.25 -13.67
N PRO A 532 15.49 27.10 -14.30
CA PRO A 532 14.67 25.90 -14.20
C PRO A 532 14.42 25.50 -12.75
N ASP A 533 13.15 25.53 -12.32
CA ASP A 533 12.79 25.31 -10.92
C ASP A 533 12.99 23.84 -10.52
N HIS A 534 12.68 22.92 -11.44
CA HIS A 534 12.84 21.48 -11.24
C HIS A 534 13.81 20.92 -12.29
N PHE A 535 14.99 20.46 -11.86
CA PHE A 535 16.00 19.93 -12.77
C PHE A 535 15.60 18.56 -13.32
N ILE A 536 15.31 17.59 -12.44
CA ILE A 536 14.88 16.24 -12.78
C ILE A 536 13.49 15.99 -12.20
N VAL A 537 12.48 15.98 -13.06
CA VAL A 537 11.10 15.65 -12.68
C VAL A 537 10.89 14.14 -12.83
N VAL A 538 10.77 13.45 -11.70
CA VAL A 538 10.44 12.02 -11.62
C VAL A 538 8.97 11.90 -11.30
N LYS A 539 8.17 11.56 -12.33
CA LYS A 539 6.70 11.52 -12.18
C LYS A 539 6.14 10.22 -12.71
N LYS A 540 5.13 9.68 -12.01
CA LYS A 540 4.45 8.44 -12.43
C LYS A 540 5.44 7.30 -12.69
N VAL A 541 6.45 7.19 -11.84
CA VAL A 541 7.41 6.08 -11.86
C VAL A 541 6.93 5.02 -10.88
N THR A 542 6.74 3.79 -11.37
CA THR A 542 6.13 2.69 -10.61
C THR A 542 6.84 1.34 -10.81
N GLY A 543 6.37 0.29 -10.16
CA GLY A 543 6.73 -1.10 -10.51
C GLY A 543 8.14 -1.53 -10.11
N ASN A 544 8.59 -1.15 -8.90
CA ASN A 544 9.95 -1.40 -8.40
C ASN A 544 11.04 -0.78 -9.27
N SER A 545 10.78 0.41 -9.78
CA SER A 545 11.78 1.15 -10.54
C SER A 545 12.96 1.53 -9.64
N VAL A 546 14.14 1.68 -10.24
CA VAL A 546 15.37 2.00 -9.51
C VAL A 546 16.12 3.12 -10.21
N ILE A 547 16.48 4.16 -9.46
CA ILE A 547 17.39 5.22 -9.88
C ILE A 547 18.66 5.07 -9.05
N LYS A 548 19.79 4.76 -9.68
CA LYS A 548 21.02 4.39 -8.95
C LYS A 548 22.32 4.86 -9.57
N ASN A 549 23.37 4.91 -8.77
CA ASN A 549 24.75 5.14 -9.23
C ASN A 549 24.95 6.45 -10.01
N LEU A 550 24.09 7.46 -9.82
CA LEU A 550 24.23 8.73 -10.54
C LEU A 550 25.18 9.67 -9.79
N ASN A 551 26.06 10.32 -10.56
CA ASN A 551 26.81 11.48 -10.10
C ASN A 551 26.25 12.72 -10.79
N ILE A 552 25.62 13.59 -10.01
CA ILE A 552 24.97 14.80 -10.50
C ILE A 552 25.62 16.00 -9.83
N GLN A 553 25.95 17.02 -10.62
CA GLN A 553 26.56 18.23 -10.11
C GLN A 553 25.91 19.48 -10.66
N ASN A 554 26.05 20.56 -9.89
CA ASN A 554 25.75 21.93 -10.33
C ASN A 554 24.34 22.08 -10.91
N TRP A 555 23.31 21.73 -10.17
CA TRP A 555 21.94 21.91 -10.67
C TRP A 555 21.40 23.33 -10.34
N PRO A 556 20.40 23.84 -11.10
CA PRO A 556 19.97 25.24 -10.96
C PRO A 556 19.26 25.56 -9.64
N VAL A 557 18.23 24.79 -9.28
CA VAL A 557 17.33 24.99 -8.12
C VAL A 557 16.97 23.63 -7.50
N HIS A 558 15.77 23.08 -7.65
CA HIS A 558 15.42 21.78 -7.06
C HIS A 558 15.97 20.64 -7.93
N LEU A 559 16.65 19.65 -7.32
CA LEU A 559 17.26 18.54 -8.07
C LEU A 559 16.21 17.49 -8.48
N PHE A 560 15.76 16.65 -7.55
CA PHE A 560 14.75 15.63 -7.81
C PHE A 560 13.39 16.08 -7.34
N THR A 561 12.46 16.27 -8.26
CA THR A 561 11.04 16.49 -7.95
C THR A 561 10.26 15.21 -8.20
N ILE A 562 9.86 14.55 -7.12
CA ILE A 562 9.28 13.20 -7.10
C ILE A 562 7.78 13.32 -6.81
N SER A 563 6.94 12.92 -7.77
CA SER A 563 5.49 13.05 -7.62
C SER A 563 4.67 11.98 -8.34
N GLY A 564 3.65 11.45 -7.64
CA GLY A 564 2.80 10.39 -8.19
C GLY A 564 3.57 9.10 -8.46
N CYS A 565 4.63 8.83 -7.69
CA CYS A 565 5.46 7.65 -7.82
C CYS A 565 5.06 6.59 -6.78
N SER A 566 5.28 5.31 -7.10
CA SER A 566 5.17 4.22 -6.14
C SER A 566 6.30 3.22 -6.30
N ASP A 567 6.71 2.55 -5.23
CA ASP A 567 7.65 1.42 -5.29
C ASP A 567 8.92 1.79 -6.06
N LEU A 568 9.61 2.84 -5.59
CA LEU A 568 10.75 3.44 -6.27
C LEU A 568 11.92 3.57 -5.31
N VAL A 569 13.08 3.08 -5.74
CA VAL A 569 14.32 3.16 -4.98
C VAL A 569 15.29 4.14 -5.62
N PHE A 570 15.75 5.12 -4.85
CA PHE A 570 16.93 5.92 -5.11
C PHE A 570 18.09 5.35 -4.29
N GLN A 571 19.21 5.02 -4.92
CA GLN A 571 20.35 4.46 -4.18
C GLN A 571 21.70 4.82 -4.77
N ASP A 572 22.72 4.91 -3.93
CA ASP A 572 24.11 5.02 -4.37
C ASP A 572 24.33 6.30 -5.23
N LEU A 573 23.72 7.42 -4.84
CA LEU A 573 23.80 8.70 -5.56
C LEU A 573 24.84 9.64 -4.95
N LEU A 574 25.54 10.38 -5.78
CA LEU A 574 26.40 11.50 -5.39
C LEU A 574 25.85 12.79 -6.00
N LEU A 575 25.32 13.67 -5.14
CA LEU A 575 24.68 14.91 -5.53
C LEU A 575 25.54 16.07 -5.03
N ASN A 576 26.28 16.73 -5.93
CA ASN A 576 27.28 17.73 -5.56
C ASN A 576 26.97 19.13 -6.10
N ASN A 577 26.49 20.01 -5.22
CA ASN A 577 26.28 21.43 -5.51
C ASN A 577 27.29 22.35 -4.80
N THR A 578 28.43 21.83 -4.34
CA THR A 578 29.41 22.61 -3.55
C THR A 578 29.98 23.83 -4.29
N ALA A 579 30.01 23.81 -5.62
CA ALA A 579 30.41 24.97 -6.43
C ALA A 579 29.50 26.20 -6.20
N GLY A 580 28.29 25.97 -5.68
CA GLY A 580 27.34 27.00 -5.31
C GLY A 580 27.54 27.62 -3.92
N ASN A 581 28.44 27.06 -3.08
CA ASN A 581 28.65 27.54 -1.71
C ASN A 581 29.26 28.94 -1.67
N ALA A 582 30.25 29.20 -2.54
CA ALA A 582 30.92 30.50 -2.58
C ALA A 582 30.03 31.53 -3.30
N PRO A 583 30.05 32.80 -2.86
CA PRO A 583 29.40 33.87 -3.62
C PRO A 583 29.99 34.04 -5.02
N ASN A 584 29.19 34.59 -5.93
CA ASN A 584 29.61 34.96 -7.28
C ASN A 584 29.29 36.43 -7.58
N SER A 585 29.60 36.88 -8.80
CA SER A 585 29.38 38.28 -9.21
C SER A 585 27.90 38.72 -9.23
N ARG A 586 26.94 37.80 -9.06
CA ARG A 586 25.49 38.06 -9.02
C ARG A 586 24.88 37.93 -7.62
N SER A 587 25.48 37.13 -6.74
CA SER A 587 24.94 36.85 -5.40
C SER A 587 25.45 37.77 -4.30
N GLY A 588 26.42 38.64 -4.60
CA GLY A 588 26.98 39.57 -3.61
C GLY A 588 27.72 38.81 -2.52
N SER A 589 27.22 38.85 -1.28
CA SER A 589 27.76 38.08 -0.15
C SER A 589 27.04 36.76 0.13
N LEU A 590 25.94 36.49 -0.58
CA LEU A 590 25.19 35.24 -0.45
C LEU A 590 25.91 34.12 -1.20
N ALA A 591 25.74 32.88 -0.75
CA ALA A 591 26.08 31.70 -1.55
C ALA A 591 25.47 31.83 -2.96
N ALA A 592 26.19 31.39 -3.99
CA ALA A 592 25.70 31.51 -5.37
C ALA A 592 24.42 30.69 -5.59
N ALA A 593 24.41 29.44 -5.11
CA ALA A 593 23.25 28.55 -5.20
C ALA A 593 22.32 28.73 -3.98
N HIS A 594 21.03 28.57 -4.22
CA HIS A 594 19.97 28.72 -3.21
C HIS A 594 18.74 27.92 -3.65
N ASN A 595 17.94 27.43 -2.70
CA ASN A 595 16.83 26.47 -2.95
C ASN A 595 17.29 25.26 -3.75
N SER A 596 18.46 24.74 -3.37
CA SER A 596 19.12 23.63 -4.07
C SER A 596 18.73 22.27 -3.52
N ASP A 597 17.45 22.02 -3.27
CA ASP A 597 16.96 20.81 -2.62
C ASP A 597 17.43 19.54 -3.33
N GLY A 598 17.81 18.52 -2.55
CA GLY A 598 18.27 17.23 -3.08
C GLY A 598 17.10 16.37 -3.58
N PHE A 599 16.16 16.07 -2.67
CA PHE A 599 14.98 15.27 -2.97
C PHE A 599 13.70 15.94 -2.45
N ASP A 600 12.84 16.37 -3.37
CA ASP A 600 11.50 16.85 -3.09
C ASP A 600 10.46 15.77 -3.36
N VAL A 601 9.83 15.24 -2.31
CA VAL A 601 8.83 14.17 -2.40
C VAL A 601 7.42 14.71 -2.15
N SER A 602 6.49 14.35 -3.03
CA SER A 602 5.07 14.69 -2.92
C SER A 602 4.19 13.56 -3.47
N SER A 603 2.97 13.40 -2.95
CA SER A 603 1.93 12.52 -3.50
C SER A 603 2.45 11.16 -4.01
N SER A 604 3.33 10.53 -3.24
CA SER A 604 4.01 9.28 -3.62
C SER A 604 3.92 8.26 -2.49
N SER A 605 4.22 7.00 -2.78
CA SER A 605 4.23 5.95 -1.76
C SER A 605 5.35 4.94 -1.93
N ASN A 606 5.77 4.27 -0.86
CA ASN A 606 6.80 3.23 -0.92
C ASN A 606 8.09 3.72 -1.62
N ILE A 607 8.53 4.93 -1.26
CA ILE A 607 9.78 5.50 -1.80
C ILE A 607 10.91 5.19 -0.82
N VAL A 608 12.00 4.64 -1.34
CA VAL A 608 13.22 4.40 -0.58
C VAL A 608 14.33 5.29 -1.14
N ILE A 609 14.94 6.11 -0.31
CA ILE A 609 16.12 6.91 -0.65
C ILE A 609 17.25 6.42 0.26
N GLN A 610 18.32 5.86 -0.31
CA GLN A 610 19.34 5.24 0.50
C GLN A 610 20.78 5.40 0.00
N ARG A 611 21.75 5.23 0.91
CA ARG A 611 23.19 5.14 0.59
C ARG A 611 23.67 6.24 -0.35
N SER A 612 23.31 7.48 -0.07
CA SER A 612 23.55 8.60 -0.97
C SER A 612 24.18 9.78 -0.25
N VAL A 613 24.98 10.57 -0.97
CA VAL A 613 25.67 11.75 -0.44
C VAL A 613 25.13 13.00 -1.13
N VAL A 614 24.74 14.00 -0.34
CA VAL A 614 24.14 15.24 -0.82
C VAL A 614 24.92 16.43 -0.28
N TYR A 615 25.48 17.23 -1.19
CA TYR A 615 26.07 18.53 -0.88
C TYR A 615 25.22 19.62 -1.52
N ASN A 616 24.54 20.44 -0.72
CA ASN A 616 23.68 21.49 -1.24
C ASN A 616 23.56 22.68 -0.27
N GLN A 617 22.56 23.53 -0.51
CA GLN A 617 22.31 24.79 0.21
C GLN A 617 20.85 24.91 0.67
N ASP A 618 20.06 23.83 0.57
CA ASP A 618 18.69 23.74 1.07
C ASP A 618 18.41 22.30 1.54
N ASP A 619 17.16 21.86 1.63
CA ASP A 619 16.83 20.54 2.18
C ASP A 619 17.60 19.40 1.50
N CYS A 620 18.19 18.52 2.31
CA CYS A 620 18.77 17.29 1.80
C CYS A 620 17.65 16.40 1.25
N VAL A 621 16.58 16.29 2.04
CA VAL A 621 15.30 15.67 1.67
C VAL A 621 14.17 16.52 2.23
N ALA A 622 13.15 16.79 1.41
CA ALA A 622 11.91 17.45 1.78
C ALA A 622 10.70 16.59 1.39
N ILE A 623 10.04 15.99 2.38
CA ILE A 623 8.81 15.19 2.15
C ILE A 623 7.59 16.04 2.47
N THR A 624 6.91 16.53 1.43
CA THR A 624 5.78 17.45 1.58
C THR A 624 4.42 16.74 1.61
N SER A 625 4.35 15.55 1.01
CA SER A 625 3.22 14.62 1.13
C SER A 625 3.61 13.22 0.63
N GLY A 626 2.93 12.20 1.12
CA GLY A 626 3.13 10.83 0.72
C GLY A 626 3.02 9.86 1.87
N ASN A 627 3.16 8.57 1.56
CA ASN A 627 2.94 7.51 2.51
C ASN A 627 4.00 6.40 2.42
N ASN A 628 4.51 5.95 3.57
CA ASN A 628 5.52 4.89 3.65
C ASN A 628 6.79 5.26 2.88
N MET A 629 7.57 6.16 3.50
CA MET A 629 8.86 6.60 2.96
C MET A 629 10.00 6.10 3.85
N THR A 630 11.10 5.68 3.25
CA THR A 630 12.33 5.32 3.96
C THR A 630 13.48 6.14 3.42
N VAL A 631 14.20 6.81 4.31
CA VAL A 631 15.41 7.58 4.03
C VAL A 631 16.52 7.02 4.92
N SER A 632 17.48 6.31 4.35
CA SER A 632 18.48 5.57 5.14
C SER A 632 19.91 5.70 4.63
N ASN A 633 20.88 5.76 5.53
CA ASN A 633 22.29 5.86 5.13
C ASN A 633 22.58 7.03 4.19
N LEU A 634 22.02 8.20 4.48
CA LEU A 634 22.36 9.45 3.80
C LEU A 634 23.48 10.18 4.53
N GLU A 635 24.32 10.86 3.75
CA GLU A 635 25.28 11.84 4.26
C GLU A 635 24.93 13.20 3.65
N CYS A 636 24.38 14.10 4.47
CA CYS A 636 23.89 15.42 4.06
C CYS A 636 24.87 16.51 4.51
N HIS A 637 25.27 17.40 3.61
CA HIS A 637 26.23 18.46 3.89
C HIS A 637 25.76 19.84 3.42
N GLY A 638 25.96 20.86 4.27
CA GLY A 638 25.78 22.27 3.91
C GLY A 638 24.33 22.76 3.83
N GLY A 639 23.37 21.85 3.65
CA GLY A 639 21.97 22.13 3.39
C GLY A 639 21.14 22.47 4.63
N HIS A 640 19.85 22.13 4.58
CA HIS A 640 18.86 22.42 5.62
C HIS A 640 18.37 21.18 6.39
N GLY A 641 19.03 20.04 6.19
CA GLY A 641 18.79 18.81 6.94
C GLY A 641 17.77 17.88 6.29
N LEU A 642 17.28 16.95 7.11
CA LEU A 642 16.28 15.95 6.75
C LEU A 642 14.91 16.48 7.20
N SER A 643 14.07 16.85 6.23
CA SER A 643 12.84 17.60 6.48
C SER A 643 11.57 16.85 6.08
N ILE A 644 10.58 16.89 6.97
CA ILE A 644 9.17 16.80 6.61
C ILE A 644 8.64 18.21 6.37
N GLY A 645 8.04 18.42 5.20
CA GLY A 645 7.33 19.63 4.82
C GLY A 645 8.09 20.58 3.88
N SER A 646 7.60 21.80 3.64
CA SER A 646 6.42 22.35 4.32
C SER A 646 5.12 21.62 3.94
N VAL A 647 4.42 21.12 4.96
CA VAL A 647 3.13 20.43 4.83
C VAL A 647 2.01 21.45 4.93
N GLY A 648 0.99 21.33 4.07
CA GLY A 648 -0.14 22.27 4.03
C GLY A 648 -0.10 23.21 2.82
N LEU A 649 -1.27 23.73 2.42
CA LEU A 649 -1.47 24.62 1.26
C LEU A 649 -1.13 23.98 -0.10
N LYS A 650 -1.02 22.65 -0.17
CA LYS A 650 -0.80 21.87 -1.39
C LYS A 650 -2.03 20.99 -1.69
N SER A 651 -2.03 20.35 -2.85
CA SER A 651 -3.11 19.42 -3.26
C SER A 651 -3.17 18.16 -2.39
N ASN A 652 -2.03 17.74 -1.83
CA ASN A 652 -1.92 16.70 -0.83
C ASN A 652 -1.08 17.24 0.33
N ASN A 653 -1.63 17.16 1.54
CA ASN A 653 -1.04 17.73 2.76
C ASN A 653 -0.83 16.65 3.83
N ASN A 654 -0.73 15.40 3.42
CA ASN A 654 -0.61 14.27 4.33
C ASN A 654 0.75 13.61 4.15
N VAL A 655 1.51 13.53 5.23
CA VAL A 655 2.73 12.73 5.34
C VAL A 655 2.47 11.69 6.41
N THR A 656 2.33 10.45 6.00
CA THR A 656 1.99 9.37 6.92
C THR A 656 2.93 8.20 6.77
N ASN A 657 2.93 7.33 7.77
CA ASN A 657 3.24 5.94 7.52
C ASN A 657 2.07 5.02 7.85
N ILE A 658 1.13 4.99 6.91
CA ILE A 658 0.09 3.98 6.81
C ILE A 658 0.51 3.08 5.66
N LEU A 659 1.48 2.19 5.89
CA LEU A 659 1.35 0.87 5.28
C LEU A 659 -0.08 0.44 5.60
N VAL A 660 -0.83 -0.04 4.63
CA VAL A 660 -2.11 -0.62 4.98
C VAL A 660 -1.83 -1.88 5.81
N SER A 661 -1.75 -1.66 7.12
CA SER A 661 -2.02 -2.54 8.22
C SER A 661 -3.15 -1.83 8.95
N LEU A 662 -4.38 -2.33 8.83
CA LEU A 662 -5.53 -1.74 9.52
C LEU A 662 -5.45 -1.95 11.06
N PRO A 663 -6.40 -1.43 11.85
CA PRO A 663 -6.14 -0.39 12.83
C PRO A 663 -6.03 -0.92 14.27
N ARG A 664 -5.21 -0.25 15.07
CA ARG A 664 -5.27 -0.34 16.53
C ARG A 664 -6.55 0.32 17.05
N ASN A 665 -7.51 -0.48 17.48
CA ASN A 665 -8.42 -0.13 18.56
C ASN A 665 -8.77 -1.41 19.33
N LEU A 666 -7.84 -1.85 20.20
CA LEU A 666 -8.02 -2.67 21.41
C LEU A 666 -6.68 -3.29 21.88
N CYS A 667 -5.71 -2.47 22.32
CA CYS A 667 -4.78 -2.78 23.43
C CYS A 667 -3.77 -1.65 23.66
N PRO A 668 -3.44 -1.32 24.93
CA PRO A 668 -2.52 -0.24 25.28
C PRO A 668 -1.08 -0.61 24.95
N GLN A 669 -0.31 0.38 24.51
CA GLN A 669 1.16 0.45 24.43
C GLN A 669 1.93 -0.85 24.12
N THR A 670 2.43 -0.98 22.89
CA THR A 670 3.85 -1.35 22.62
C THR A 670 4.17 -1.27 21.13
N LYS A 671 5.12 -0.38 20.80
CA LYS A 671 6.09 -0.35 19.68
C LYS A 671 5.75 -1.17 18.40
N TYR A 672 5.30 -0.48 17.35
CA TYR A 672 4.98 -1.06 16.03
C TYR A 672 6.09 -0.75 15.02
N GLY A 673 6.49 -1.75 14.24
CA GLY A 673 7.46 -1.61 13.16
C GLY A 673 6.81 -1.15 11.85
N GLY A 674 7.46 -0.19 11.19
CA GLY A 674 7.01 0.50 10.00
C GLY A 674 6.68 1.95 10.34
N GLU A 675 7.68 2.84 10.31
CA GLU A 675 7.54 4.30 10.44
C GLU A 675 8.05 4.98 9.15
N THR A 676 7.60 6.21 8.83
CA THR A 676 8.27 6.99 7.77
C THR A 676 9.60 7.34 8.38
N GLU A 677 10.64 6.64 7.97
CA GLU A 677 11.85 6.50 8.77
C GLU A 677 13.02 7.19 8.08
N PHE A 678 13.58 8.16 8.77
CA PHE A 678 14.94 8.63 8.57
C PHE A 678 15.83 7.83 9.51
N THR A 679 16.77 7.04 8.97
CA THR A 679 17.59 6.15 9.77
C THR A 679 19.05 6.10 9.35
N ASP A 680 19.94 5.80 10.29
CA ASP A 680 21.36 5.51 10.08
C ASP A 680 22.08 6.55 9.18
N SER A 681 21.76 7.83 9.35
CA SER A 681 22.19 8.93 8.48
C SER A 681 22.94 10.01 9.25
N SER A 682 23.74 10.80 8.53
CA SER A 682 24.50 11.91 9.09
C SER A 682 24.12 13.25 8.41
N VAL A 683 24.01 14.28 9.24
CA VAL A 683 23.74 15.66 8.79
C VAL A 683 24.86 16.56 9.31
N LEU A 684 25.64 17.12 8.39
CA LEU A 684 26.88 17.84 8.66
C LEU A 684 26.80 19.27 8.14
N ASP A 685 27.32 20.21 8.93
CA ASP A 685 27.48 21.63 8.56
C ASP A 685 26.23 22.24 7.92
N SER A 686 25.06 21.82 8.42
CA SER A 686 23.74 22.16 7.86
C SER A 686 22.99 23.08 8.81
N SER A 687 21.99 23.80 8.30
CA SER A 687 21.22 24.71 9.16
C SER A 687 20.38 23.96 10.19
N ASN A 688 19.78 22.83 9.82
CA ASN A 688 19.02 21.97 10.73
C ASN A 688 19.47 20.52 10.62
N GLY A 689 19.26 19.75 11.68
CA GLY A 689 19.39 18.29 11.67
C GLY A 689 18.10 17.62 11.19
N CYS A 690 17.26 17.23 12.14
CA CYS A 690 15.93 16.65 11.87
C CYS A 690 14.86 17.74 11.93
N ARG A 691 14.04 17.88 10.89
CA ARG A 691 13.09 18.99 10.79
C ARG A 691 11.68 18.54 10.40
N ILE A 692 10.67 19.16 11.02
CA ILE A 692 9.26 19.06 10.64
C ILE A 692 8.68 20.47 10.62
N LYS A 693 8.25 20.91 9.43
CA LYS A 693 7.70 22.25 9.21
C LYS A 693 6.31 22.16 8.59
N THR A 694 5.32 22.79 9.21
CA THR A 694 3.95 22.87 8.66
C THR A 694 3.55 24.32 8.42
N ASN A 695 2.88 24.58 7.30
CA ASN A 695 2.48 25.93 6.91
C ASN A 695 1.45 26.51 7.89
N TYR A 696 1.63 27.77 8.28
CA TYR A 696 0.72 28.50 9.15
C TYR A 696 -0.67 28.63 8.50
N ASN A 697 -1.72 28.40 9.30
CA ASN A 697 -3.13 28.38 8.88
C ASN A 697 -3.43 27.40 7.73
N ALA A 698 -2.63 26.35 7.59
CA ALA A 698 -2.88 25.27 6.66
C ALA A 698 -3.62 24.11 7.33
N THR A 699 -4.08 23.17 6.51
CA THR A 699 -4.63 21.89 6.96
C THR A 699 -3.82 20.74 6.40
N GLY A 700 -3.76 19.63 7.14
CA GLY A 700 -2.97 18.47 6.77
C GLY A 700 -2.75 17.52 7.93
N PHE A 701 -1.91 16.51 7.71
CA PHE A 701 -1.63 15.48 8.70
C PHE A 701 -0.19 14.98 8.57
N VAL A 702 0.55 14.98 9.67
CA VAL A 702 1.90 14.41 9.76
C VAL A 702 1.89 13.36 10.85
N ALA A 703 2.04 12.09 10.51
CA ALA A 703 1.96 11.03 11.51
C ALA A 703 2.85 9.83 11.26
N ASN A 704 3.26 9.19 12.37
CA ASN A 704 4.08 7.98 12.39
C ASN A 704 5.46 8.21 11.76
N ILE A 705 6.18 9.22 12.26
CA ILE A 705 7.49 9.62 11.73
C ILE A 705 8.62 9.17 12.65
N THR A 706 9.49 8.38 12.05
CA THR A 706 10.79 7.86 12.48
C THR A 706 11.98 8.79 12.30
N TYR A 707 12.64 9.33 13.32
CA TYR A 707 14.04 9.74 13.19
C TYR A 707 14.90 8.87 14.12
N SER A 708 15.65 7.94 13.56
CA SER A 708 16.44 6.95 14.32
C SER A 708 17.93 6.99 13.94
N ASN A 709 18.83 6.84 14.91
CA ASN A 709 20.28 6.73 14.64
C ASN A 709 20.83 7.86 13.75
N ILE A 710 20.44 9.10 14.04
CA ILE A 710 20.87 10.27 13.25
C ILE A 710 22.05 10.96 13.94
N ALA A 711 23.16 11.07 13.22
CA ALA A 711 24.36 11.76 13.68
C ALA A 711 24.39 13.20 13.16
N LEU A 712 24.56 14.17 14.06
CA LEU A 712 24.59 15.59 13.74
C LEU A 712 25.98 16.20 13.96
N GLN A 713 26.42 17.08 13.06
CA GLN A 713 27.67 17.82 13.22
C GLN A 713 27.52 19.26 12.71
N GLY A 714 28.02 20.24 13.47
CA GLY A 714 28.12 21.62 13.00
C GLY A 714 26.76 22.28 12.70
N ILE A 715 25.68 21.88 13.36
CA ILE A 715 24.34 22.40 13.06
C ILE A 715 24.21 23.89 13.43
N SER A 716 23.78 24.73 12.50
CA SER A 716 23.86 26.20 12.69
C SER A 716 22.62 26.86 13.30
N THR A 717 21.45 26.25 13.17
CA THR A 717 20.15 26.82 13.61
C THR A 717 19.43 25.89 14.59
N TYR A 718 19.02 24.69 14.17
CA TYR A 718 18.23 23.78 15.00
C TYR A 718 18.71 22.34 14.90
N GLY A 719 19.14 21.75 16.02
CA GLY A 719 19.44 20.32 16.08
C GLY A 719 18.22 19.47 15.69
N ILE A 720 17.13 19.61 16.45
CA ILE A 720 15.79 19.15 16.10
C ILE A 720 14.84 20.34 16.03
N ASP A 721 14.08 20.44 14.94
CA ASP A 721 13.05 21.47 14.71
C ASP A 721 11.68 20.82 14.43
N VAL A 722 10.67 21.15 15.22
CA VAL A 722 9.27 20.78 14.96
C VAL A 722 8.39 22.03 15.14
N GLN A 723 7.91 22.62 14.04
CA GLN A 723 7.20 23.90 14.09
C GLN A 723 5.99 23.97 13.16
N GLN A 724 4.93 24.64 13.65
CA GLN A 724 3.62 24.74 12.98
C GLN A 724 3.23 26.16 12.54
N ASP A 725 4.22 26.99 12.30
CA ASP A 725 4.08 28.42 12.11
C ASP A 725 4.77 28.91 10.82
N TYR A 726 5.08 27.99 9.90
CA TYR A 726 5.92 28.25 8.74
C TYR A 726 5.19 29.07 7.66
N LEU A 727 5.87 30.03 7.05
CA LEU A 727 5.47 30.70 5.81
C LEU A 727 6.66 30.69 4.84
N ASN A 728 6.42 30.86 3.54
CA ASN A 728 7.48 30.93 2.51
C ASN A 728 8.42 32.16 2.63
N GLY A 729 8.44 32.84 3.79
CA GLY A 729 9.41 33.88 4.16
C GLY A 729 10.01 33.70 5.57
N GLY A 730 9.78 32.55 6.21
CA GLY A 730 10.25 32.22 7.56
C GLY A 730 9.10 31.96 8.56
N PRO A 731 9.44 31.45 9.76
CA PRO A 731 8.46 31.20 10.83
C PRO A 731 7.85 32.50 11.36
N THR A 732 6.56 32.44 11.75
CA THR A 732 5.82 33.59 12.31
C THR A 732 6.01 33.79 13.81
N GLY A 733 6.58 32.79 14.49
CA GLY A 733 6.62 32.66 15.95
C GLY A 733 5.29 32.30 16.59
N ASN A 734 4.22 32.11 15.81
CA ASN A 734 2.86 31.85 16.28
C ASN A 734 2.30 30.60 15.59
N PRO A 735 2.29 29.42 16.25
CA PRO A 735 1.85 28.20 15.60
C PRO A 735 0.33 28.20 15.39
N SER A 736 -0.08 27.61 14.27
CA SER A 736 -1.47 27.25 14.01
C SER A 736 -1.69 25.76 14.29
N ASN A 737 -2.95 25.33 14.35
CA ASN A 737 -3.31 23.97 14.75
C ASN A 737 -4.10 23.17 13.67
N GLY A 738 -4.09 23.63 12.42
CA GLY A 738 -4.85 22.98 11.34
C GLY A 738 -4.16 21.77 10.70
N VAL A 739 -2.83 21.68 10.79
CA VAL A 739 -2.07 20.46 10.45
C VAL A 739 -1.88 19.69 11.76
N LEU A 740 -2.30 18.43 11.85
CA LEU A 740 -2.03 17.63 13.05
C LEU A 740 -0.69 16.91 12.92
N ILE A 741 0.04 16.81 14.02
CA ILE A 741 1.33 16.15 14.13
C ILE A 741 1.22 15.07 15.22
N GLU A 742 1.30 13.80 14.85
CA GLU A 742 1.05 12.69 15.78
C GLU A 742 2.13 11.60 15.68
N ASN A 743 2.42 10.91 16.78
CA ASN A 743 3.33 9.76 16.80
C ASN A 743 4.69 10.05 16.14
N LEU A 744 5.40 11.04 16.68
CA LEU A 744 6.77 11.33 16.28
C LEU A 744 7.73 10.68 17.25
N LEU A 745 8.67 9.88 16.76
CA LEU A 745 9.74 9.31 17.58
C LEU A 745 11.09 9.79 17.06
N PHE A 746 11.82 10.45 17.95
CA PHE A 746 13.25 10.71 17.81
C PHE A 746 13.99 9.72 18.70
N GLN A 747 14.74 8.81 18.10
CA GLN A 747 15.48 7.76 18.79
C GLN A 747 16.96 7.83 18.43
N ASN A 748 17.86 7.86 19.43
CA ASN A 748 19.30 7.86 19.19
C ASN A 748 19.75 8.96 18.20
N VAL A 749 19.24 10.18 18.39
CA VAL A 749 19.65 11.37 17.62
C VAL A 749 20.69 12.11 18.45
N SER A 750 21.93 12.20 17.96
CA SER A 750 23.01 12.78 18.76
C SER A 750 24.03 13.54 17.93
N GLY A 751 24.73 14.49 18.55
CA GLY A 751 25.77 15.24 17.86
C GLY A 751 26.04 16.64 18.40
N THR A 752 26.60 17.48 17.54
CA THR A 752 27.02 18.84 17.89
C THR A 752 26.29 19.90 17.10
N ALA A 753 25.85 20.95 17.77
CA ALA A 753 25.39 22.21 17.20
C ALA A 753 26.41 23.33 17.46
N THR A 754 26.35 24.39 16.65
CA THR A 754 27.19 25.58 16.82
C THR A 754 26.63 26.51 17.90
N SER A 755 27.43 27.46 18.37
CA SER A 755 26.99 28.38 19.43
C SER A 755 25.78 29.25 19.07
N THR A 756 25.48 29.45 17.78
CA THR A 756 24.31 30.23 17.33
C THR A 756 23.03 29.40 17.26
N ALA A 757 23.12 28.08 17.42
CA ALA A 757 21.99 27.17 17.32
C ALA A 757 21.25 26.99 18.64
N GLN A 758 20.01 26.52 18.54
CA GLN A 758 19.31 25.81 19.60
C GLN A 758 19.48 24.30 19.36
N ASP A 759 19.73 23.55 20.44
CA ASP A 759 19.80 22.10 20.34
C ASP A 759 18.42 21.50 19.99
N TYR A 760 17.35 22.05 20.58
CA TYR A 760 15.97 21.62 20.35
C TYR A 760 15.00 22.82 20.22
N TYR A 761 14.13 22.76 19.21
CA TYR A 761 13.04 23.70 19.01
C TYR A 761 11.74 22.95 18.68
N VAL A 762 10.72 23.08 19.54
CA VAL A 762 9.39 22.51 19.34
C VAL A 762 8.32 23.57 19.58
N LEU A 763 7.63 23.96 18.51
CA LEU A 763 6.58 24.97 18.50
C LEU A 763 5.30 24.40 17.87
N CYS A 764 4.52 23.70 18.69
CA CYS A 764 3.23 23.12 18.32
C CYS A 764 2.07 24.10 18.51
N GLY A 765 1.04 23.99 17.66
CA GLY A 765 -0.23 24.68 17.85
C GLY A 765 -1.04 24.06 19.00
N ASP A 766 -2.04 24.79 19.50
CA ASP A 766 -2.88 24.30 20.59
C ASP A 766 -3.68 23.06 20.15
N GLY A 767 -3.44 21.95 20.84
CA GLY A 767 -4.08 20.66 20.58
C GLY A 767 -3.67 19.94 19.28
N SER A 768 -2.69 20.45 18.52
CA SER A 768 -2.32 19.88 17.21
C SER A 768 -1.13 18.92 17.24
N CYS A 769 -0.44 18.78 18.38
CA CYS A 769 0.62 17.79 18.56
C CYS A 769 0.23 16.72 19.58
N SER A 770 0.49 15.45 19.26
CA SER A 770 0.36 14.31 20.16
C SER A 770 1.52 13.32 20.01
N ASP A 771 1.88 12.64 21.09
CA ASP A 771 2.83 11.50 21.09
C ASP A 771 4.19 11.78 20.43
N ILE A 772 4.75 12.97 20.67
CA ILE A 772 6.15 13.29 20.35
C ILE A 772 7.05 12.73 21.45
N THR A 773 7.89 11.76 21.10
CA THR A 773 8.77 11.03 22.02
C THR A 773 10.24 11.24 21.64
N PHE A 774 11.06 11.53 22.66
CA PHE A 774 12.52 11.60 22.54
C PHE A 774 13.13 10.45 23.36
N THR A 775 13.94 9.60 22.75
CA THR A 775 14.63 8.47 23.39
C THR A 775 16.09 8.50 23.01
N ASP A 776 17.00 8.51 23.99
CA ASP A 776 18.45 8.54 23.75
C ASP A 776 18.91 9.70 22.83
N VAL A 777 18.28 10.87 22.98
CA VAL A 777 18.61 12.07 22.21
C VAL A 777 19.64 12.91 22.98
N SER A 778 20.74 13.30 22.32
CA SER A 778 21.82 14.08 22.93
C SER A 778 22.53 14.99 21.91
N ILE A 779 22.01 16.21 21.78
CA ILE A 779 22.58 17.28 20.96
C ILE A 779 23.19 18.31 21.91
N THR A 780 24.41 18.78 21.61
CA THR A 780 25.13 19.72 22.48
C THR A 780 25.87 20.78 21.67
N GLY A 781 26.15 21.92 22.30
CA GLY A 781 26.98 22.99 21.73
C GLY A 781 26.19 24.25 21.38
N GLY A 782 24.86 24.15 21.22
CA GLY A 782 23.97 25.30 21.12
C GLY A 782 24.12 26.23 22.32
N SER A 783 24.34 27.52 22.08
CA SER A 783 24.34 28.54 23.16
C SER A 783 23.05 29.34 23.20
N VAL A 784 22.17 29.18 22.20
CA VAL A 784 20.80 29.68 22.26
C VAL A 784 19.97 28.64 23.00
N ALA A 785 19.23 29.07 24.02
CA ALA A 785 18.44 28.16 24.84
C ALA A 785 17.39 27.44 23.99
N SER A 786 17.33 26.10 24.14
CA SER A 786 16.29 25.27 23.56
C SER A 786 14.90 25.71 24.02
N SER A 787 13.90 25.59 23.15
CA SER A 787 12.53 26.03 23.43
C SER A 787 11.52 25.00 22.92
N CYS A 788 10.74 24.43 23.83
CA CYS A 788 9.75 23.41 23.49
C CYS A 788 8.46 23.69 24.24
N ASN A 789 7.35 23.82 23.53
CA ASN A 789 6.01 23.88 24.13
C ASN A 789 5.31 22.52 24.15
N TYR A 790 5.94 21.48 23.60
CA TYR A 790 5.50 20.09 23.63
C TYR A 790 6.72 19.13 23.63
N PRO A 791 6.65 17.95 24.27
CA PRO A 791 5.61 17.52 25.22
C PRO A 791 5.63 18.40 26.49
N ALA A 792 4.65 18.22 27.37
CA ALA A 792 4.53 19.02 28.60
C ALA A 792 5.77 18.94 29.52
N SER A 793 6.63 17.93 29.36
CA SER A 793 7.92 17.81 30.05
C SER A 793 8.98 18.80 29.57
N GLY A 794 8.74 19.52 28.46
CA GLY A 794 9.71 20.42 27.83
C GLY A 794 10.66 19.70 26.88
N CYS A 795 11.74 20.38 26.50
CA CYS A 795 12.79 19.84 25.63
C CYS A 795 13.54 18.68 26.31
N PRO A 796 14.22 17.81 25.53
CA PRO A 796 15.22 16.90 26.08
C PRO A 796 16.24 17.63 26.96
N ALA A 797 16.62 17.00 28.07
CA ALA A 797 17.50 17.54 29.10
C ALA A 797 18.99 17.38 28.77
#